data_AF-A0A959HI49-F1
#
_entry.id   AF-A0A959HI49-F1
#
_cell.length_a   1.000
_cell.length_b   1.000
_cell.length_c   1.000
_cell.angle_alpha   90.00
_cell.angle_beta   90.00
_cell.angle_gamma   90.00
#
_symmetry.space_group_name_H-M   'P 1'
#
loop_
_entity.id
_entity.type
_entity.pdbx_description
1 polymer ?
#
loop_
_entity_poly.entity_id
_entity_poly.type
_entity_poly.pdbx_seq_one_letter_code
_entity_poly.pdbx_strand_id
1 'polypeptide(L)'
;MLSWLPLFSPIFLYSQQALNCPDPPIYGNYLEGDEGENFQVKVYMNFIEYENYEWIDQQEADIRAKRAFDYLNGVFNEIGIFFTTPGNPCGENIAEVFSEIDTTYGVSEIRGLVPNSTHSDGIDLYFLDDTRLFGGSAFSIPSNFLLLQGEYDDGAATHWAGDTPVLIHEMGHCLGLMHPDRDDCEELIDDFCPNGTTSDYCTGDHISDTPPVTSTSCNSLLGDNYMSLTDDPFCRVEFTEEQGQRMRAYLRQTSLLEDVQPGADEFPDSSISSPSGDIIVTSGELLIDSPLEMLPGASIIVEKGATLRVKSTITGACGKLWKGILVKGSFSSPQSTSAQGQVVVQGNNALIENAECAIRQEAATGGGIIKVWSGTLKNNLKGIVFTPYGQRSASQVLFANFTTTDAYLGEDSPVYISISHSFGADIRYSHFTDERSTCPGINNLAIGIESCNAGPQIGSNTFTGLYRGVNIIEFEEEFPATNCYNNTFTRCAVGVHTSSSSNFMIRDNHFEVQAPFETCVPIEVFGAYLSDQTSGFVFADNTFTYEGEGDPEYITTGTFCDGLGGGMANTIERNTYSKLSYGNRADGGNADEFSGLLYLCNKYDSLLPLPTNDPTVLPAAIHIELNGSVQNPQAIRDVDGEPQFPTGNEFLDLAGRAFENLGEMGIDYYYYDVPNQDPDGIETSFEAVGIFATTLSVANPNCAGPEPCAPPCDEEELAEAKNNFHQNKATWLEKKAAYPQITDEEEQEEALKEIAGLRHHLNKDAKNILTHYRQDTLSHEPDSVLHWLSLVESYPADYRLARHHFFTGKFYSFDNLWPNLPEQYGLDSARLAEYDDLDEVFATLRPYLEGGGILNQLPKDTINSLLYWAGQCNEAGALTRNVLFANGLRLEVECTAAPPAERPVAPYGSQTVPASSADSQGVRAYPNPAREQLFLKLPESSGLGLAIFYNLQGNVVYRLPLSGGLSQLPLPSALFKPGVYLLKARQGGTAYQFKIAIY
;
A
#
# COMPACT_ATOMS: atom_id res chain seq x y z
N MET A 1 58.98 -21.05 -52.35
CA MET A 1 57.90 -20.12 -51.98
C MET A 1 56.59 -20.73 -52.43
N LEU A 2 55.85 -21.35 -51.52
CA LEU A 2 54.41 -21.59 -51.59
C LEU A 2 54.00 -21.91 -50.15
N SER A 3 53.21 -21.00 -49.58
CA SER A 3 52.81 -20.93 -48.17
C SER A 3 51.77 -21.98 -47.82
N TRP A 4 51.94 -22.57 -46.64
CA TRP A 4 50.94 -23.36 -45.94
C TRP A 4 49.84 -22.43 -45.39
N LEU A 5 48.58 -22.82 -45.56
CA LEU A 5 47.43 -22.33 -44.80
C LEU A 5 46.81 -23.56 -44.10
N PRO A 6 46.61 -23.53 -42.77
CA PRO A 6 45.89 -24.58 -42.06
C PRO A 6 44.37 -24.38 -42.27
N LEU A 7 43.68 -25.48 -42.56
CA LEU A 7 42.22 -25.57 -42.52
C LEU A 7 41.78 -25.53 -41.05
N PHE A 8 41.55 -24.33 -40.50
CA PHE A 8 40.64 -24.16 -39.36
C PHE A 8 39.25 -23.91 -39.95
N SER A 9 38.36 -24.89 -39.80
CA SER A 9 36.93 -24.68 -39.99
C SER A 9 36.40 -24.14 -38.65
N PRO A 10 35.52 -23.12 -38.62
CA PRO A 10 34.86 -22.70 -37.39
C PRO A 10 34.03 -23.88 -36.86
N ILE A 11 34.13 -24.13 -35.56
CA ILE A 11 33.28 -25.07 -34.84
C ILE A 11 31.85 -24.49 -34.88
N PHE A 12 30.97 -25.12 -35.63
CA PHE A 12 29.55 -24.76 -35.63
C PHE A 12 28.88 -25.42 -34.42
N LEU A 13 28.40 -24.60 -33.48
CA LEU A 13 27.58 -25.00 -32.33
C LEU A 13 26.25 -25.55 -32.85
N TYR A 14 26.06 -26.87 -32.83
CA TYR A 14 24.74 -27.47 -32.96
C TYR A 14 24.39 -28.16 -31.64
N SER A 15 23.23 -27.83 -31.06
CA SER A 15 22.49 -28.81 -30.25
C SER A 15 22.08 -29.94 -31.20
N GLN A 16 22.28 -31.19 -30.79
CA GLN A 16 21.82 -32.32 -31.60
C GLN A 16 20.31 -32.48 -31.42
N GLN A 17 19.60 -32.67 -32.54
CA GLN A 17 18.16 -32.96 -32.61
C GLN A 17 17.72 -33.87 -31.46
N ALA A 18 16.62 -33.52 -30.80
CA ALA A 18 15.92 -34.44 -29.93
C ALA A 18 15.51 -35.67 -30.76
N LEU A 19 16.03 -36.84 -30.38
CA LEU A 19 15.91 -38.05 -31.20
C LEU A 19 14.49 -38.64 -31.18
N ASN A 20 13.60 -38.19 -30.29
CA ASN A 20 12.21 -38.66 -30.16
C ASN A 20 11.30 -37.61 -29.47
N CYS A 21 10.08 -37.44 -29.98
CA CYS A 21 8.97 -36.69 -29.33
C CYS A 21 7.91 -37.71 -28.83
N PRO A 22 8.08 -38.30 -27.63
CA PRO A 22 7.22 -39.39 -27.16
C PRO A 22 5.80 -38.94 -26.80
N ASP A 23 5.62 -37.68 -26.41
CA ASP A 23 4.34 -37.06 -26.09
C ASP A 23 3.96 -36.02 -27.17
N PRO A 24 2.68 -35.93 -27.58
CA PRO A 24 2.24 -34.87 -28.48
C PRO A 24 2.47 -33.48 -27.85
N PRO A 25 2.81 -32.45 -28.64
CA PRO A 25 2.91 -31.09 -28.12
C PRO A 25 1.61 -30.68 -27.40
N ILE A 26 1.73 -30.09 -26.22
CA ILE A 26 0.58 -29.49 -25.52
C ILE A 26 0.26 -28.18 -26.25
N TYR A 27 -0.85 -28.15 -27.00
CA TYR A 27 -1.25 -27.00 -27.83
C TYR A 27 -2.19 -26.04 -27.10
N GLY A 28 -2.02 -24.75 -27.41
CA GLY A 28 -2.81 -23.58 -27.04
C GLY A 28 -4.22 -23.82 -26.46
N ASN A 29 -4.29 -23.59 -25.14
CA ASN A 29 -5.33 -22.91 -24.37
C ASN A 29 -4.92 -23.09 -22.90
N TYR A 30 -3.85 -22.39 -22.49
CA TYR A 30 -3.45 -22.34 -21.09
C TYR A 30 -4.60 -21.67 -20.30
N LEU A 31 -4.98 -22.23 -19.16
CA LEU A 31 -6.19 -21.79 -18.47
C LEU A 31 -5.95 -20.37 -17.93
N GLU A 32 -6.92 -19.46 -18.13
CA GLU A 32 -6.97 -18.18 -17.39
C GLU A 32 -6.84 -18.50 -15.89
N GLY A 33 -5.68 -18.22 -15.31
CA GLY A 33 -5.32 -18.58 -13.92
C GLY A 33 -3.96 -19.24 -13.70
N ASP A 34 -3.20 -19.60 -14.75
CA ASP A 34 -1.87 -20.25 -14.65
C ASP A 34 -0.70 -19.27 -14.34
N GLU A 35 -0.96 -17.97 -14.22
CA GLU A 35 -0.01 -16.93 -13.79
C GLU A 35 0.18 -16.95 -12.27
N GLY A 36 0.96 -17.90 -11.75
CA GLY A 36 1.35 -17.90 -10.33
C GLY A 36 1.63 -19.24 -9.66
N GLU A 37 1.52 -20.36 -10.39
CA GLU A 37 1.94 -21.66 -9.85
C GLU A 37 3.46 -21.82 -9.93
N ASN A 38 4.08 -22.13 -8.78
CA ASN A 38 5.50 -22.40 -8.68
C ASN A 38 5.74 -23.92 -8.70
N PHE A 39 6.72 -24.35 -9.50
CA PHE A 39 7.14 -25.75 -9.58
C PHE A 39 8.54 -25.91 -9.02
N GLN A 40 8.78 -27.01 -8.33
CA GLN A 40 10.11 -27.42 -7.94
C GLN A 40 10.54 -28.60 -8.81
N VAL A 41 11.80 -28.60 -9.26
CA VAL A 41 12.36 -29.65 -10.12
C VAL A 41 13.66 -30.13 -9.52
N LYS A 42 13.74 -31.42 -9.17
CA LYS A 42 14.99 -31.99 -8.66
C LYS A 42 15.97 -32.19 -9.81
N VAL A 43 17.24 -31.86 -9.60
CA VAL A 43 18.33 -32.09 -10.56
C VAL A 43 19.47 -32.86 -9.93
N TYR A 44 20.10 -33.72 -10.74
CA TYR A 44 21.28 -34.50 -10.38
C TYR A 44 22.42 -34.13 -11.31
N MET A 45 23.55 -33.66 -10.79
CA MET A 45 24.67 -33.20 -11.61
C MET A 45 25.80 -34.23 -11.60
N ASN A 46 26.03 -34.84 -12.76
CA ASN A 46 26.93 -35.97 -12.94
C ASN A 46 28.08 -35.53 -13.86
N PHE A 47 29.32 -35.58 -13.39
CA PHE A 47 30.51 -35.29 -14.18
C PHE A 47 31.14 -36.60 -14.63
N ILE A 48 31.33 -36.77 -15.95
CA ILE A 48 31.82 -38.02 -16.54
C ILE A 48 33.17 -37.78 -17.22
N GLU A 49 34.16 -38.57 -16.80
CA GLU A 49 35.51 -38.52 -17.33
C GLU A 49 35.89 -39.77 -18.15
N TYR A 50 36.44 -39.56 -19.35
CA TYR A 50 37.05 -40.61 -20.17
C TYR A 50 38.49 -40.92 -19.73
N GLU A 51 38.78 -42.21 -19.49
CA GLU A 51 40.11 -42.79 -19.23
C GLU A 51 41.17 -41.90 -18.51
N ASN A 52 41.24 -41.93 -17.16
CA ASN A 52 42.36 -41.46 -16.32
C ASN A 52 42.95 -40.07 -16.69
N TYR A 53 42.14 -39.13 -17.16
CA TYR A 53 42.63 -37.85 -17.69
C TYR A 53 42.86 -36.76 -16.62
N GLU A 54 42.54 -37.02 -15.34
CA GLU A 54 42.45 -36.02 -14.27
C GLU A 54 41.73 -34.71 -14.72
N TRP A 55 40.60 -34.84 -15.45
CA TRP A 55 39.85 -33.70 -16.00
C TRP A 55 39.30 -32.78 -14.91
N ILE A 56 38.65 -33.34 -13.90
CA ILE A 56 38.03 -32.58 -12.81
C ILE A 56 38.10 -33.38 -11.51
N ASP A 57 38.50 -32.72 -10.42
CA ASP A 57 38.38 -33.29 -9.09
C ASP A 57 37.02 -32.95 -8.46
N GLN A 58 36.68 -33.63 -7.36
CA GLN A 58 35.40 -33.44 -6.68
C GLN A 58 35.16 -31.97 -6.25
N GLN A 59 36.21 -31.27 -5.80
CA GLN A 59 36.07 -29.90 -5.31
C GLN A 59 35.74 -28.94 -6.46
N GLU A 60 36.43 -29.07 -7.59
CA GLU A 60 36.15 -28.28 -8.78
C GLU A 60 34.78 -28.65 -9.40
N ALA A 61 34.41 -29.94 -9.38
CA ALA A 61 33.10 -30.39 -9.82
C ALA A 61 31.97 -29.76 -9.01
N ASP A 62 32.10 -29.70 -7.68
CA ASP A 62 31.13 -29.04 -6.81
C ASP A 62 31.03 -27.53 -7.07
N ILE A 63 32.16 -26.85 -7.35
CA ILE A 63 32.16 -25.42 -7.72
C ILE A 63 31.42 -25.20 -9.05
N ARG A 64 31.69 -26.03 -10.06
CA ARG A 64 31.05 -25.92 -11.38
C ARG A 64 29.58 -26.28 -11.32
N ALA A 65 29.23 -27.37 -10.64
CA ALA A 65 27.85 -27.76 -10.40
C ALA A 65 27.07 -26.63 -9.71
N LYS A 66 27.67 -25.99 -8.71
CA LYS A 66 27.04 -24.83 -8.05
C LYS A 66 26.80 -23.67 -9.02
N ARG A 67 27.71 -23.39 -9.94
CA ARG A 67 27.50 -22.35 -10.97
C ARG A 67 26.36 -22.72 -11.92
N ALA A 68 26.27 -23.96 -12.41
CA ALA A 68 25.12 -24.40 -13.21
C ALA A 68 23.81 -24.28 -12.43
N PHE A 69 23.81 -24.70 -11.16
CA PHE A 69 22.64 -24.64 -10.30
C PHE A 69 22.17 -23.20 -10.07
N ASP A 70 23.10 -22.30 -9.77
CA ASP A 70 22.83 -20.87 -9.61
C ASP A 70 22.35 -20.25 -10.92
N TYR A 71 22.87 -20.69 -12.08
CA TYR A 71 22.48 -20.17 -13.39
C TYR A 71 21.09 -20.64 -13.81
N LEU A 72 20.76 -21.92 -13.61
CA LEU A 72 19.41 -22.45 -13.79
C LEU A 72 18.39 -21.68 -12.95
N ASN A 73 18.64 -21.55 -11.64
CA ASN A 73 17.76 -20.80 -10.75
C ASN A 73 17.79 -19.28 -11.02
N GLY A 74 18.83 -18.75 -11.66
CA GLY A 74 18.88 -17.36 -12.10
C GLY A 74 17.85 -17.05 -13.19
N VAL A 75 17.64 -18.00 -14.11
CA VAL A 75 16.73 -17.80 -15.26
C VAL A 75 15.32 -18.35 -14.98
N PHE A 76 15.20 -19.59 -14.53
CA PHE A 76 13.91 -20.26 -14.45
C PHE A 76 13.03 -19.81 -13.26
N ASN A 77 13.62 -19.21 -12.22
CA ASN A 77 12.84 -18.69 -11.09
C ASN A 77 11.90 -17.56 -11.51
N GLU A 78 12.28 -16.76 -12.51
CA GLU A 78 11.45 -15.65 -13.02
C GLU A 78 10.16 -16.14 -13.65
N ILE A 79 10.15 -17.38 -14.15
CA ILE A 79 9.00 -18.04 -14.76
C ILE A 79 8.39 -19.13 -13.85
N GLY A 80 8.71 -19.10 -12.56
CA GLY A 80 8.08 -19.95 -11.53
C GLY A 80 8.57 -21.41 -11.52
N ILE A 81 9.78 -21.71 -11.99
CA ILE A 81 10.37 -23.06 -11.93
C ILE A 81 11.68 -23.00 -11.14
N PHE A 82 11.75 -23.75 -10.04
CA PHE A 82 12.84 -23.71 -9.07
C PHE A 82 13.56 -25.06 -9.03
N PHE A 83 14.86 -25.07 -9.29
CA PHE A 83 15.65 -26.30 -9.23
C PHE A 83 16.16 -26.59 -7.83
N THR A 84 16.13 -27.86 -7.43
CA THR A 84 16.60 -28.36 -6.13
C THR A 84 17.54 -29.56 -6.32
N THR A 85 18.39 -29.89 -5.35
CA THR A 85 19.23 -31.10 -5.41
C THR A 85 18.91 -32.06 -4.27
N PRO A 86 19.26 -33.36 -4.37
CA PRO A 86 18.94 -34.37 -3.38
C PRO A 86 19.59 -34.08 -2.03
N GLY A 87 18.78 -33.92 -0.98
CA GLY A 87 19.28 -33.67 0.38
C GLY A 87 19.92 -32.31 0.61
N ASN A 88 20.12 -31.50 -0.44
CA ASN A 88 20.61 -30.13 -0.34
C ASN A 88 19.92 -29.20 -1.35
N PRO A 89 18.82 -28.55 -0.96
CA PRO A 89 18.09 -27.71 -1.89
C PRO A 89 18.78 -26.35 -2.15
N CYS A 90 19.96 -26.09 -1.56
CA CYS A 90 20.77 -24.89 -1.77
C CYS A 90 22.07 -25.11 -2.58
N GLY A 91 22.33 -26.33 -3.07
CA GLY A 91 23.40 -26.52 -4.06
C GLY A 91 24.82 -26.74 -3.52
N GLU A 92 25.04 -27.21 -2.29
CA GLU A 92 26.38 -27.56 -1.79
C GLU A 92 26.67 -29.08 -1.88
N ASN A 93 27.87 -29.46 -2.36
CA ASN A 93 28.28 -30.86 -2.60
C ASN A 93 27.33 -31.63 -3.54
N ILE A 94 27.05 -31.04 -4.69
CA ILE A 94 25.99 -31.47 -5.61
C ILE A 94 26.48 -32.17 -6.87
N ALA A 95 27.80 -32.35 -7.00
CA ALA A 95 28.39 -33.08 -8.12
C ALA A 95 28.68 -34.53 -7.72
N GLU A 96 28.32 -35.48 -8.58
CA GLU A 96 28.89 -36.82 -8.56
C GLU A 96 29.89 -36.97 -9.71
N VAL A 97 31.14 -37.32 -9.39
CA VAL A 97 32.20 -37.54 -10.40
C VAL A 97 32.35 -39.03 -10.70
N PHE A 98 32.19 -39.39 -11.96
CA PHE A 98 32.34 -40.74 -12.49
C PHE A 98 33.53 -40.82 -13.44
N SER A 99 34.39 -41.81 -13.23
CA SER A 99 35.58 -42.07 -14.06
C SER A 99 35.49 -43.43 -14.74
N GLU A 100 36.32 -43.63 -15.77
CA GLU A 100 36.43 -44.89 -16.54
C GLU A 100 35.17 -45.24 -17.38
N ILE A 101 34.37 -44.23 -17.75
CA ILE A 101 33.20 -44.41 -18.61
C ILE A 101 33.59 -44.06 -20.05
N ASP A 102 33.34 -44.98 -20.98
CA ASP A 102 33.62 -44.75 -22.39
C ASP A 102 32.65 -43.71 -22.97
N THR A 103 33.14 -42.49 -23.19
CA THR A 103 32.40 -41.38 -23.77
C THR A 103 32.48 -41.39 -25.30
N THR A 104 32.69 -42.51 -25.97
CA THR A 104 32.55 -42.63 -27.44
C THR A 104 31.18 -43.11 -27.92
N TYR A 105 30.30 -43.53 -26.99
CA TYR A 105 28.94 -44.03 -27.25
C TYR A 105 27.89 -42.91 -27.49
N GLY A 106 26.76 -43.23 -28.13
CA GLY A 106 25.68 -42.26 -28.42
C GLY A 106 24.99 -41.70 -27.18
N VAL A 107 24.26 -40.58 -27.33
CA VAL A 107 23.50 -39.87 -26.26
C VAL A 107 22.64 -40.82 -25.40
N SER A 108 22.03 -41.84 -26.02
CA SER A 108 21.19 -42.85 -25.35
C SER A 108 21.95 -43.86 -24.48
N GLU A 109 23.23 -44.08 -24.76
CA GLU A 109 24.02 -45.17 -24.18
C GLU A 109 24.74 -44.71 -22.90
N ILE A 110 25.10 -43.43 -22.79
CA ILE A 110 25.78 -42.84 -21.62
C ILE A 110 24.96 -43.03 -20.35
N ARG A 111 23.65 -42.77 -20.40
CA ARG A 111 22.73 -42.93 -19.25
C ARG A 111 22.72 -44.37 -18.71
N GLY A 112 22.92 -45.37 -19.55
CA GLY A 112 22.97 -46.79 -19.14
C GLY A 112 24.33 -47.25 -18.61
N LEU A 113 25.38 -46.45 -18.82
CA LEU A 113 26.76 -46.79 -18.48
C LEU A 113 27.20 -46.21 -17.12
N VAL A 114 26.53 -45.17 -16.64
CA VAL A 114 26.81 -44.53 -15.35
C VAL A 114 26.07 -45.28 -14.23
N PRO A 115 26.77 -45.90 -13.26
CA PRO A 115 26.12 -46.64 -12.17
C PRO A 115 25.31 -45.71 -11.26
N ASN A 116 24.07 -46.08 -10.92
CA ASN A 116 23.17 -45.34 -10.02
C ASN A 116 22.79 -43.90 -10.43
N SER A 117 23.05 -43.45 -11.66
CA SER A 117 22.73 -42.09 -12.09
C SER A 117 21.38 -41.92 -12.77
N THR A 118 20.52 -42.95 -12.77
CA THR A 118 19.18 -42.83 -13.35
C THR A 118 18.19 -42.55 -12.24
N HIS A 119 17.81 -41.29 -12.10
CA HIS A 119 16.86 -40.86 -11.09
C HIS A 119 15.48 -40.73 -11.72
N SER A 120 14.50 -41.43 -11.15
CA SER A 120 13.10 -41.28 -11.57
C SER A 120 12.48 -40.02 -10.99
N ASP A 121 13.09 -39.45 -9.95
CA ASP A 121 12.56 -38.35 -9.16
C ASP A 121 13.31 -37.02 -9.37
N GLY A 122 14.00 -36.87 -10.52
CA GLY A 122 14.68 -35.65 -10.93
C GLY A 122 15.19 -35.71 -12.37
N ILE A 123 15.77 -34.60 -12.84
CA ILE A 123 16.40 -34.47 -14.15
C ILE A 123 17.90 -34.69 -14.00
N ASP A 124 18.45 -35.68 -14.71
CA ASP A 124 19.88 -35.97 -14.70
C ASP A 124 20.64 -35.07 -15.69
N LEU A 125 21.57 -34.25 -15.19
CA LEU A 125 22.49 -33.44 -15.99
C LEU A 125 23.83 -34.17 -16.06
N TYR A 126 24.29 -34.45 -17.27
CA TYR A 126 25.56 -35.14 -17.50
C TYR A 126 26.56 -34.20 -18.17
N PHE A 127 27.61 -33.80 -17.44
CA PHE A 127 28.73 -33.01 -17.94
C PHE A 127 29.84 -33.95 -18.42
N LEU A 128 30.12 -33.93 -19.72
CA LEU A 128 31.16 -34.75 -20.34
C LEU A 128 32.48 -33.99 -20.41
N ASP A 129 33.60 -34.69 -20.53
CA ASP A 129 34.89 -34.05 -20.82
C ASP A 129 34.94 -33.30 -22.18
N ASP A 130 36.05 -32.60 -22.40
CA ASP A 130 36.24 -31.67 -23.53
C ASP A 130 36.46 -32.38 -24.88
N THR A 131 36.34 -33.71 -24.95
CA THR A 131 36.70 -34.50 -26.15
C THR A 131 35.60 -34.55 -27.22
N ARG A 132 34.41 -34.00 -26.95
CA ARG A 132 33.24 -34.02 -27.86
C ARG A 132 33.06 -32.71 -28.64
N LEU A 133 32.25 -32.77 -29.71
CA LEU A 133 32.06 -31.70 -30.70
C LEU A 133 30.62 -31.11 -30.71
N PHE A 134 29.89 -31.11 -29.59
CA PHE A 134 28.55 -30.52 -29.51
C PHE A 134 28.33 -29.85 -28.15
N GLY A 135 27.64 -28.70 -28.13
CA GLY A 135 27.47 -27.90 -26.90
C GLY A 135 26.58 -28.58 -25.85
N GLY A 136 25.46 -29.16 -26.28
CA GLY A 136 24.50 -29.85 -25.42
C GLY A 136 23.48 -30.67 -26.20
N SER A 137 22.72 -31.52 -25.51
CA SER A 137 21.58 -32.25 -26.06
C SER A 137 20.67 -32.80 -24.96
N ALA A 138 19.38 -32.46 -25.01
CA ALA A 138 18.31 -33.19 -24.35
C ALA A 138 17.90 -34.43 -25.16
N PHE A 139 17.59 -35.53 -24.48
CA PHE A 139 17.34 -36.81 -25.17
C PHE A 139 16.01 -36.85 -25.94
N SER A 140 15.00 -36.17 -25.42
CA SER A 140 13.64 -36.12 -25.94
C SER A 140 12.97 -34.79 -25.56
N ILE A 141 11.78 -34.51 -26.08
CA ILE A 141 10.99 -33.33 -25.69
C ILE A 141 9.59 -33.83 -25.28
N PRO A 142 9.21 -33.79 -23.99
CA PRO A 142 10.05 -33.48 -22.81
C PRO A 142 11.10 -34.57 -22.52
N SER A 143 12.04 -34.32 -21.59
CA SER A 143 13.04 -35.29 -21.14
C SER A 143 13.37 -35.18 -19.65
N ASN A 144 13.75 -36.30 -19.04
CA ASN A 144 14.26 -36.35 -17.66
C ASN A 144 15.80 -36.42 -17.59
N PHE A 145 16.51 -36.14 -18.68
CA PHE A 145 17.96 -35.95 -18.63
C PHE A 145 18.47 -35.14 -19.81
N LEU A 146 19.64 -34.51 -19.63
CA LEU A 146 20.36 -33.79 -20.66
C LEU A 146 21.86 -34.02 -20.55
N LEU A 147 22.56 -33.79 -21.66
CA LEU A 147 24.01 -33.88 -21.77
C LEU A 147 24.59 -32.53 -22.14
N LEU A 148 25.69 -32.17 -21.50
CA LEU A 148 26.45 -30.96 -21.77
C LEU A 148 27.92 -31.33 -21.98
N GLN A 149 28.56 -30.64 -22.90
CA GLN A 149 30.01 -30.67 -22.99
C GLN A 149 30.63 -29.96 -21.79
N GLY A 150 31.86 -30.33 -21.45
CA GLY A 150 32.67 -29.68 -20.44
C GLY A 150 33.06 -28.26 -20.85
N GLU A 151 34.34 -28.07 -21.13
CA GLU A 151 34.85 -26.83 -21.72
C GLU A 151 34.79 -26.91 -23.25
N TYR A 152 34.42 -25.78 -23.87
CA TYR A 152 34.47 -25.59 -25.32
C TYR A 152 35.13 -24.25 -25.65
N ASP A 153 35.77 -24.17 -26.81
CA ASP A 153 36.42 -22.96 -27.32
C ASP A 153 35.60 -22.39 -28.48
N ASP A 154 35.10 -21.16 -28.34
CA ASP A 154 34.33 -20.46 -29.38
C ASP A 154 35.23 -19.69 -30.38
N GLY A 155 36.56 -19.78 -30.20
CA GLY A 155 37.58 -19.07 -30.96
C GLY A 155 37.99 -17.72 -30.36
N ALA A 156 37.26 -17.22 -29.37
CA ALA A 156 37.59 -16.02 -28.59
C ALA A 156 38.00 -16.37 -27.15
N ALA A 157 37.30 -17.31 -26.52
CA ALA A 157 37.61 -17.82 -25.19
C ALA A 157 37.12 -19.26 -25.00
N THR A 158 37.66 -19.90 -23.96
CA THR A 158 37.17 -21.20 -23.48
C THR A 158 36.05 -20.95 -22.46
N HIS A 159 34.90 -21.60 -22.67
CA HIS A 159 33.69 -21.48 -21.87
C HIS A 159 33.28 -22.84 -21.32
N TRP A 160 32.70 -22.88 -20.13
CA TRP A 160 32.17 -24.10 -19.54
C TRP A 160 30.67 -24.19 -19.84
N ALA A 161 30.20 -25.22 -20.54
CA ALA A 161 28.85 -25.19 -21.12
C ALA A 161 27.73 -24.99 -20.08
N GLY A 162 27.93 -25.43 -18.83
CA GLY A 162 26.94 -25.28 -17.77
C GLY A 162 26.74 -23.85 -17.22
N ASP A 163 27.58 -22.87 -17.57
CA ASP A 163 27.40 -21.45 -17.19
C ASP A 163 27.09 -20.58 -18.40
N THR A 164 26.70 -21.22 -19.50
CA THR A 164 26.33 -20.57 -20.75
C THR A 164 24.87 -20.86 -21.09
N PRO A 165 24.22 -20.05 -21.94
CA PRO A 165 22.83 -20.27 -22.35
C PRO A 165 22.53 -21.64 -22.96
N VAL A 166 23.55 -22.44 -23.29
CA VAL A 166 23.41 -23.85 -23.70
C VAL A 166 22.70 -24.67 -22.60
N LEU A 167 23.07 -24.54 -21.33
CA LEU A 167 22.37 -25.25 -20.24
C LEU A 167 20.89 -24.89 -20.17
N ILE A 168 20.58 -23.59 -20.28
CA ILE A 168 19.20 -23.08 -20.23
C ILE A 168 18.39 -23.61 -21.41
N HIS A 169 18.98 -23.63 -22.60
CA HIS A 169 18.38 -24.17 -23.82
C HIS A 169 18.05 -25.66 -23.70
N GLU A 170 19.00 -26.49 -23.29
CA GLU A 170 18.77 -27.93 -23.14
C GLU A 170 17.77 -28.24 -22.02
N MET A 171 17.78 -27.47 -20.93
CA MET A 171 16.77 -27.58 -19.89
C MET A 171 15.37 -27.19 -20.41
N GLY A 172 15.28 -26.19 -21.30
CA GLY A 172 14.03 -25.86 -22.00
C GLY A 172 13.46 -27.04 -22.78
N HIS A 173 14.31 -27.81 -23.48
CA HIS A 173 13.90 -29.06 -24.12
C HIS A 173 13.44 -30.14 -23.13
N CYS A 174 14.16 -30.32 -22.01
CA CYS A 174 13.72 -31.21 -20.93
C CYS A 174 12.31 -30.87 -20.45
N LEU A 175 11.98 -29.58 -20.38
CA LEU A 175 10.68 -29.05 -19.98
C LEU A 175 9.67 -28.87 -21.14
N GLY A 176 9.99 -29.40 -22.33
CA GLY A 176 9.03 -29.55 -23.43
C GLY A 176 8.98 -28.42 -24.45
N LEU A 177 9.98 -27.52 -24.47
CA LEU A 177 10.13 -26.51 -25.52
C LEU A 177 10.82 -27.08 -26.77
N MET A 178 10.52 -26.48 -27.92
CA MET A 178 11.06 -26.85 -29.24
C MET A 178 11.81 -25.66 -29.85
N HIS A 179 12.62 -25.89 -30.88
CA HIS A 179 13.26 -24.78 -31.59
C HIS A 179 12.21 -23.94 -32.35
N PRO A 180 12.20 -22.61 -32.20
CA PRO A 180 11.29 -21.74 -32.95
C PRO A 180 11.50 -21.80 -34.47
N ASP A 181 12.72 -22.13 -34.90
CA ASP A 181 13.18 -22.05 -36.28
C ASP A 181 13.12 -23.37 -37.07
N ARG A 182 12.70 -24.48 -36.45
CA ARG A 182 12.64 -25.81 -37.08
C ARG A 182 11.53 -26.70 -36.50
N ASP A 183 11.05 -27.63 -37.32
CA ASP A 183 10.24 -28.77 -36.85
C ASP A 183 11.17 -29.87 -36.33
N ASP A 184 11.29 -30.00 -35.00
CA ASP A 184 12.08 -31.07 -34.37
C ASP A 184 11.33 -32.42 -34.31
N CYS A 185 10.03 -32.45 -34.67
CA CYS A 185 9.20 -33.64 -34.69
C CYS A 185 8.67 -33.90 -36.12
N GLU A 186 9.38 -34.70 -36.93
CA GLU A 186 9.13 -34.93 -38.38
C GLU A 186 7.74 -35.52 -38.77
N GLU A 187 6.84 -35.84 -37.83
CA GLU A 187 5.61 -36.61 -38.15
C GLU A 187 4.27 -35.84 -38.12
N LEU A 188 4.23 -34.50 -37.91
CA LEU A 188 2.93 -33.84 -37.65
C LEU A 188 2.38 -32.80 -38.63
N ILE A 189 3.03 -32.39 -39.73
CA ILE A 189 2.36 -31.47 -40.68
C ILE A 189 2.67 -31.75 -42.16
N ASP A 190 1.64 -32.21 -42.88
CA ASP A 190 1.47 -32.01 -44.33
C ASP A 190 1.16 -30.51 -44.58
N ASP A 191 2.10 -29.80 -45.22
CA ASP A 191 1.89 -28.73 -46.21
C ASP A 191 1.06 -27.45 -45.84
N PHE A 192 1.66 -26.27 -46.10
CA PHE A 192 1.11 -24.89 -46.19
C PHE A 192 1.06 -23.96 -44.94
N CYS A 193 2.02 -23.03 -44.81
CA CYS A 193 1.70 -21.63 -44.49
C CYS A 193 1.64 -20.84 -45.83
N PRO A 194 0.45 -20.43 -46.34
CA PRO A 194 0.36 -19.53 -47.47
C PRO A 194 0.82 -18.13 -47.04
N ASN A 195 1.59 -17.44 -47.89
CA ASN A 195 2.00 -16.05 -47.66
C ASN A 195 0.81 -15.16 -47.24
N GLY A 196 0.80 -14.69 -45.99
CA GLY A 196 -0.08 -13.61 -45.52
C GLY A 196 -1.13 -13.95 -44.45
N THR A 197 -1.09 -15.11 -43.79
CA THR A 197 -1.97 -15.42 -42.64
C THR A 197 -1.22 -15.36 -41.30
N THR A 198 -1.80 -14.66 -40.33
CA THR A 198 -1.37 -14.54 -38.91
C THR A 198 -2.08 -15.60 -38.05
N SER A 199 -1.91 -16.89 -38.35
CA SER A 199 -2.38 -17.94 -37.42
C SER A 199 -1.23 -18.45 -36.58
N ASP A 200 -1.52 -18.71 -35.31
CA ASP A 200 -0.67 -19.14 -34.19
C ASP A 200 0.16 -20.43 -34.42
N TYR A 201 0.19 -20.96 -35.65
CA TYR A 201 0.77 -22.24 -36.06
C TYR A 201 1.96 -22.10 -37.03
N CYS A 202 2.44 -20.89 -37.31
CA CYS A 202 3.55 -20.66 -38.26
C CYS A 202 4.93 -20.45 -37.60
N THR A 203 5.06 -20.65 -36.28
CA THR A 203 6.37 -20.83 -35.61
C THR A 203 6.65 -22.32 -35.46
N GLY A 204 7.90 -22.76 -35.68
CA GLY A 204 8.29 -24.17 -35.61
C GLY A 204 8.12 -24.78 -34.21
N ASP A 205 7.97 -23.93 -33.20
CA ASP A 205 7.78 -24.33 -31.80
C ASP A 205 6.32 -24.33 -31.33
N HIS A 206 5.36 -23.86 -32.12
CA HIS A 206 3.93 -23.81 -31.78
C HIS A 206 3.59 -22.97 -30.53
N ILE A 207 4.31 -21.87 -30.30
CA ILE A 207 4.05 -20.89 -29.23
C ILE A 207 3.73 -19.53 -29.86
N SER A 208 2.65 -18.87 -29.44
CA SER A 208 2.05 -17.77 -30.19
C SER A 208 2.75 -16.43 -30.00
N ASP A 209 3.32 -16.21 -28.80
CA ASP A 209 4.12 -15.02 -28.48
C ASP A 209 5.59 -15.14 -28.90
N THR A 210 6.00 -16.30 -29.46
CA THR A 210 7.34 -16.46 -30.02
C THR A 210 7.40 -15.81 -31.40
N PRO A 211 8.36 -14.90 -31.66
CA PRO A 211 8.43 -14.19 -32.94
C PRO A 211 8.63 -15.15 -34.14
N PRO A 212 7.97 -14.90 -35.29
CA PRO A 212 8.19 -15.71 -36.50
C PRO A 212 9.62 -15.60 -37.02
N VAL A 213 10.11 -16.69 -37.60
CA VAL A 213 11.49 -16.87 -38.07
C VAL A 213 11.83 -15.89 -39.19
N THR A 214 12.43 -14.75 -38.83
CA THR A 214 12.87 -13.71 -39.78
C THR A 214 14.38 -13.55 -39.82
N SER A 215 15.07 -13.82 -38.70
CA SER A 215 16.53 -13.87 -38.55
C SER A 215 16.90 -14.50 -37.21
N THR A 216 17.91 -15.38 -37.16
CA THR A 216 18.50 -15.94 -35.92
C THR A 216 19.78 -15.18 -35.50
N SER A 217 19.96 -13.94 -35.95
CA SER A 217 21.11 -13.11 -35.54
C SER A 217 20.86 -12.43 -34.19
N CYS A 218 21.93 -12.13 -33.44
CA CYS A 218 21.92 -11.42 -32.14
C CYS A 218 21.29 -10.01 -32.09
N ASN A 219 20.60 -9.58 -33.13
CA ASN A 219 19.89 -8.30 -33.18
C ASN A 219 18.42 -8.48 -33.56
N SER A 220 17.88 -9.69 -33.40
CA SER A 220 16.47 -9.99 -33.60
C SER A 220 15.85 -10.47 -32.30
N LEU A 221 14.55 -10.20 -32.13
CA LEU A 221 13.75 -10.73 -31.01
C LEU A 221 13.82 -12.26 -30.93
N LEU A 222 14.08 -12.94 -32.05
CA LEU A 222 14.28 -14.38 -32.05
C LEU A 222 15.69 -14.78 -31.60
N GLY A 223 16.72 -13.98 -31.88
CA GLY A 223 18.09 -14.22 -31.42
C GLY A 223 18.25 -14.07 -29.90
N ASP A 224 17.39 -13.29 -29.27
CA ASP A 224 17.34 -13.10 -27.81
C ASP A 224 16.66 -14.28 -27.08
N ASN A 225 15.92 -15.13 -27.79
CA ASN A 225 15.19 -16.25 -27.20
C ASN A 225 16.10 -17.44 -26.86
N TYR A 226 15.99 -17.97 -25.63
CA TYR A 226 16.78 -19.14 -25.19
C TYR A 226 16.64 -20.37 -26.07
N MET A 227 15.52 -20.56 -26.75
CA MET A 227 15.27 -21.70 -27.62
C MET A 227 15.76 -21.52 -29.06
N SER A 228 16.32 -20.36 -29.43
CA SER A 228 16.77 -20.10 -30.80
C SER A 228 18.11 -20.75 -31.17
N LEU A 229 18.22 -21.26 -32.40
CA LEU A 229 19.51 -21.66 -33.00
C LEU A 229 20.28 -20.47 -33.59
N THR A 230 20.64 -19.50 -32.74
CA THR A 230 21.56 -18.41 -33.11
C THR A 230 23.01 -18.89 -33.26
N ASP A 231 23.74 -18.27 -34.19
CA ASP A 231 25.17 -18.51 -34.44
C ASP A 231 26.06 -18.16 -33.23
N ASP A 232 25.58 -17.28 -32.34
CA ASP A 232 26.24 -16.91 -31.08
C ASP A 232 25.27 -17.18 -29.91
N PRO A 233 25.55 -18.17 -29.05
CA PRO A 233 24.67 -18.57 -27.96
C PRO A 233 24.58 -17.53 -26.85
N PHE A 234 25.53 -16.59 -26.73
CA PHE A 234 25.54 -15.58 -25.66
C PHE A 234 24.52 -14.45 -25.86
N CYS A 235 23.87 -14.41 -27.02
CA CYS A 235 22.81 -13.45 -27.31
C CYS A 235 21.46 -13.88 -26.73
N ARG A 236 21.34 -15.14 -26.30
CA ARG A 236 20.12 -15.71 -25.73
C ARG A 236 19.95 -15.25 -24.27
N VAL A 237 18.87 -14.54 -23.97
CA VAL A 237 18.66 -13.87 -22.68
C VAL A 237 17.26 -14.01 -22.09
N GLU A 238 16.25 -14.44 -22.85
CA GLU A 238 14.87 -14.51 -22.35
C GLU A 238 14.05 -15.71 -22.84
N PHE A 239 13.05 -16.09 -22.03
CA PHE A 239 11.91 -16.89 -22.45
C PHE A 239 10.70 -15.98 -22.64
N THR A 240 9.78 -16.36 -23.52
CA THR A 240 8.48 -15.69 -23.61
C THR A 240 7.54 -16.15 -22.49
N GLU A 241 6.43 -15.45 -22.29
CA GLU A 241 5.47 -15.77 -21.24
C GLU A 241 4.80 -17.13 -21.49
N GLU A 242 4.40 -17.40 -22.75
CA GLU A 242 3.80 -18.67 -23.12
C GLU A 242 4.79 -19.84 -23.14
N GLN A 243 6.10 -19.58 -23.37
CA GLN A 243 7.15 -20.57 -23.13
C GLN A 243 7.18 -20.99 -21.66
N GLY A 244 7.10 -20.03 -20.73
CA GLY A 244 6.95 -20.29 -19.30
C GLY A 244 5.71 -21.14 -18.97
N GLN A 245 4.55 -20.77 -19.53
CA GLN A 245 3.29 -21.50 -19.35
C GLN A 245 3.38 -22.94 -19.86
N ARG A 246 4.00 -23.16 -21.02
CA ARG A 246 4.17 -24.49 -21.61
C ARG A 246 5.03 -25.41 -20.74
N MET A 247 6.15 -24.90 -20.23
CA MET A 247 7.03 -25.68 -19.35
C MET A 247 6.30 -26.11 -18.07
N ARG A 248 5.54 -25.20 -17.44
CA ARG A 248 4.68 -25.52 -16.28
C ARG A 248 3.59 -26.54 -16.62
N ALA A 249 3.01 -26.46 -17.83
CA ALA A 249 2.01 -27.42 -18.29
C ALA A 249 2.60 -28.83 -18.44
N TYR A 250 3.83 -28.98 -18.97
CA TYR A 250 4.49 -30.28 -19.03
C TYR A 250 4.77 -30.84 -17.65
N LEU A 251 5.31 -30.04 -16.73
CA LEU A 251 5.54 -30.45 -15.35
C LEU A 251 4.25 -30.99 -14.71
N ARG A 252 3.10 -30.38 -14.99
CA ARG A 252 1.79 -30.80 -14.46
C ARG A 252 1.23 -32.07 -15.13
N GLN A 253 1.44 -32.25 -16.44
CA GLN A 253 0.61 -33.15 -17.25
C GLN A 253 1.34 -34.39 -17.77
N THR A 254 2.67 -34.37 -17.90
CA THR A 254 3.40 -35.54 -18.40
C THR A 254 3.82 -36.48 -17.27
N SER A 255 3.56 -37.77 -17.45
CA SER A 255 4.02 -38.80 -16.53
C SER A 255 5.54 -38.94 -16.49
N LEU A 256 6.26 -38.37 -17.48
CA LEU A 256 7.73 -38.36 -17.49
C LEU A 256 8.31 -37.39 -16.45
N LEU A 257 7.60 -36.31 -16.14
CA LEU A 257 8.04 -35.26 -15.21
C LEU A 257 7.17 -35.16 -13.94
N GLU A 258 6.14 -35.98 -13.80
CA GLU A 258 5.28 -36.01 -12.61
C GLU A 258 6.09 -36.29 -11.33
N ASP A 259 7.04 -37.22 -11.40
CA ASP A 259 7.87 -37.63 -10.26
C ASP A 259 9.08 -36.73 -10.02
N VAL A 260 9.45 -35.83 -10.95
CA VAL A 260 10.63 -34.94 -10.78
C VAL A 260 10.37 -33.76 -9.84
N GLN A 261 9.10 -33.56 -9.47
CA GLN A 261 8.69 -32.56 -8.50
C GLN A 261 8.79 -33.15 -7.09
N PRO A 262 9.51 -32.51 -6.14
CA PRO A 262 9.25 -32.79 -4.74
C PRO A 262 7.79 -32.41 -4.48
N GLY A 263 6.97 -33.38 -4.06
CA GLY A 263 5.53 -33.17 -3.91
C GLY A 263 5.22 -31.95 -3.04
N ALA A 264 4.24 -31.16 -3.44
CA ALA A 264 3.64 -30.16 -2.54
C ALA A 264 3.08 -30.93 -1.34
N ASP A 265 3.67 -30.74 -0.18
CA ASP A 265 3.29 -31.50 0.97
C ASP A 265 1.97 -30.95 1.53
N GLU A 266 0.88 -31.66 1.29
CA GLU A 266 -0.39 -31.43 1.97
C GLU A 266 -0.30 -32.01 3.39
N PHE A 267 -0.18 -31.12 4.37
CA PHE A 267 -0.05 -31.53 5.76
C PHE A 267 -1.36 -31.37 6.53
N PRO A 268 -1.99 -32.48 6.94
CA PRO A 268 -3.10 -32.40 7.88
C PRO A 268 -2.64 -32.27 9.35
N ASP A 269 -1.43 -32.71 9.76
CA ASP A 269 -1.06 -32.80 11.20
C ASP A 269 0.45 -33.07 11.58
N SER A 270 1.49 -32.81 10.76
CA SER A 270 2.89 -33.23 11.07
C SER A 270 3.95 -32.13 11.21
N SER A 271 5.04 -32.40 11.95
CA SER A 271 6.23 -31.55 12.05
C SER A 271 7.20 -31.77 10.88
N ILE A 272 7.80 -30.68 10.41
CA ILE A 272 8.68 -30.62 9.23
C ILE A 272 10.09 -30.26 9.72
N SER A 273 11.13 -30.91 9.20
CA SER A 273 12.52 -30.73 9.69
C SER A 273 13.57 -30.51 8.60
N SER A 274 13.14 -30.22 7.37
CA SER A 274 13.99 -30.00 6.19
C SER A 274 13.49 -28.78 5.40
N PRO A 275 14.36 -28.14 4.59
CA PRO A 275 13.92 -27.04 3.76
C PRO A 275 12.79 -27.48 2.84
N SER A 276 11.70 -26.73 2.82
CA SER A 276 10.44 -27.13 2.20
C SER A 276 10.06 -26.20 1.06
N GLY A 277 9.39 -26.77 0.05
CA GLY A 277 8.67 -25.99 -0.96
C GLY A 277 7.36 -25.43 -0.43
N ASP A 278 6.38 -25.29 -1.31
CA ASP A 278 5.06 -24.81 -0.90
C ASP A 278 4.41 -25.78 0.10
N ILE A 279 3.87 -25.22 1.18
CA ILE A 279 3.14 -25.95 2.22
C ILE A 279 1.69 -25.49 2.16
N ILE A 280 0.76 -26.43 1.99
CA ILE A 280 -0.68 -26.10 1.93
C ILE A 280 -1.39 -26.72 3.14
N VAL A 281 -1.92 -25.86 4.01
CA VAL A 281 -2.77 -26.26 5.14
C VAL A 281 -4.22 -26.26 4.66
N THR A 282 -4.69 -27.41 4.17
CA THR A 282 -5.99 -27.55 3.53
C THR A 282 -7.16 -27.58 4.52
N SER A 283 -6.95 -28.10 5.73
CA SER A 283 -7.92 -28.15 6.81
C SER A 283 -7.25 -28.45 8.15
N GLY A 284 -7.96 -28.31 9.28
CA GLY A 284 -7.43 -28.67 10.59
C GLY A 284 -6.45 -27.63 11.17
N GLU A 285 -5.53 -28.07 12.03
CA GLU A 285 -4.49 -27.22 12.62
C GLU A 285 -3.10 -27.78 12.32
N LEU A 286 -2.25 -27.04 11.60
CA LEU A 286 -0.82 -27.34 11.46
C LEU A 286 -0.03 -26.59 12.54
N LEU A 287 0.81 -27.31 13.30
CA LEU A 287 1.68 -26.74 14.32
C LEU A 287 3.15 -26.78 13.87
N ILE A 288 3.79 -25.60 13.82
CA ILE A 288 5.24 -25.47 13.64
C ILE A 288 5.91 -25.26 15.00
N ASP A 289 6.50 -26.31 15.56
CA ASP A 289 7.16 -26.32 16.87
C ASP A 289 8.67 -26.64 16.81
N SER A 290 9.21 -26.82 15.62
CA SER A 290 10.64 -26.96 15.32
C SER A 290 11.03 -26.00 14.17
N PRO A 291 12.31 -25.61 14.04
CA PRO A 291 12.75 -24.71 12.99
C PRO A 291 12.43 -25.26 11.59
N LEU A 292 11.90 -24.40 10.72
CA LEU A 292 11.54 -24.69 9.34
C LEU A 292 12.26 -23.70 8.43
N GLU A 293 12.91 -24.24 7.39
CA GLU A 293 13.47 -23.44 6.30
C GLU A 293 12.56 -23.54 5.07
N MET A 294 12.31 -22.42 4.42
CA MET A 294 11.44 -22.32 3.24
C MET A 294 12.29 -21.95 2.03
N LEU A 295 12.12 -22.67 0.93
CA LEU A 295 12.90 -22.39 -0.27
C LEU A 295 12.57 -21.01 -0.86
N PRO A 296 13.51 -20.39 -1.60
CA PRO A 296 13.22 -19.14 -2.31
C PRO A 296 12.00 -19.33 -3.21
N GLY A 297 11.07 -18.36 -3.21
CA GLY A 297 9.81 -18.48 -3.93
C GLY A 297 8.71 -19.33 -3.26
N ALA A 298 9.03 -20.11 -2.22
CA ALA A 298 8.05 -20.94 -1.54
C ALA A 298 7.14 -20.16 -0.58
N SER A 299 5.92 -20.65 -0.38
CA SER A 299 4.88 -20.07 0.46
C SER A 299 4.28 -21.10 1.44
N ILE A 300 3.73 -20.62 2.55
CA ILE A 300 2.79 -21.42 3.36
C ILE A 300 1.38 -20.87 3.11
N ILE A 301 0.48 -21.69 2.56
CA ILE A 301 -0.88 -21.31 2.19
C ILE A 301 -1.85 -21.91 3.21
N VAL A 302 -2.61 -21.05 3.89
CA VAL A 302 -3.62 -21.46 4.87
C VAL A 302 -5.00 -21.29 4.27
N GLU A 303 -5.64 -22.42 3.92
CA GLU A 303 -6.95 -22.45 3.31
C GLU A 303 -8.08 -22.10 4.30
N LYS A 304 -9.26 -21.79 3.75
CA LYS A 304 -10.46 -21.51 4.56
C LYS A 304 -10.83 -22.75 5.37
N GLY A 305 -11.07 -22.59 6.67
CA GLY A 305 -11.31 -23.76 7.54
C GLY A 305 -10.06 -24.27 8.26
N ALA A 306 -8.87 -23.84 7.83
CA ALA A 306 -7.60 -24.29 8.37
C ALA A 306 -6.98 -23.28 9.35
N THR A 307 -6.11 -23.77 10.21
CA THR A 307 -5.32 -22.97 11.16
C THR A 307 -3.85 -23.35 11.06
N LEU A 308 -2.97 -22.36 10.94
CA LEU A 308 -1.53 -22.52 11.13
C LEU A 308 -1.13 -21.91 12.48
N ARG A 309 -0.41 -22.67 13.29
CA ARG A 309 0.08 -22.24 14.60
C ARG A 309 1.61 -22.27 14.60
N VAL A 310 2.23 -21.10 14.77
CA VAL A 310 3.68 -20.94 14.77
C VAL A 310 4.19 -20.75 16.19
N LYS A 311 5.08 -21.63 16.64
CA LYS A 311 5.76 -21.60 17.95
C LYS A 311 7.29 -21.62 17.86
N SER A 312 7.83 -21.85 16.67
CA SER A 312 9.27 -21.94 16.38
C SER A 312 9.63 -21.04 15.20
N THR A 313 10.87 -21.14 14.73
CA THR A 313 11.41 -20.38 13.60
C THR A 313 10.87 -20.88 12.26
N ILE A 314 10.49 -19.95 11.39
CA ILE A 314 10.30 -20.13 9.95
C ILE A 314 11.20 -19.11 9.26
N THR A 315 12.14 -19.54 8.43
CA THR A 315 13.10 -18.66 7.74
C THR A 315 13.26 -19.03 6.27
N GLY A 316 13.75 -18.11 5.46
CA GLY A 316 14.21 -18.39 4.10
C GLY A 316 15.48 -19.26 4.10
N ALA A 317 15.53 -20.23 3.20
CA ALA A 317 16.69 -21.05 2.91
C ALA A 317 17.66 -20.32 1.96
N CYS A 318 18.89 -20.82 1.88
CA CYS A 318 19.89 -20.39 0.89
C CYS A 318 20.26 -18.90 0.95
N GLY A 319 20.05 -18.23 2.10
CA GLY A 319 20.34 -16.80 2.26
C GLY A 319 19.50 -15.89 1.37
N LYS A 320 18.31 -16.34 0.95
CA LYS A 320 17.37 -15.58 0.11
C LYS A 320 16.02 -15.45 0.81
N LEU A 321 15.19 -14.53 0.30
CA LEU A 321 13.82 -14.37 0.78
C LEU A 321 12.91 -15.48 0.27
N TRP A 322 12.01 -15.99 1.11
CA TRP A 322 10.86 -16.81 0.73
C TRP A 322 9.59 -15.94 0.66
N LYS A 323 8.48 -16.43 0.08
CA LYS A 323 7.28 -15.60 -0.15
C LYS A 323 6.49 -15.28 1.12
N GLY A 324 6.59 -16.13 2.14
CA GLY A 324 5.89 -15.95 3.41
C GLY A 324 4.58 -16.72 3.54
N ILE A 325 3.74 -16.33 4.50
CA ILE A 325 2.48 -17.02 4.81
C ILE A 325 1.30 -16.31 4.14
N LEU A 326 0.57 -17.01 3.27
CA LEU A 326 -0.66 -16.55 2.63
C LEU A 326 -1.89 -17.10 3.37
N VAL A 327 -2.75 -16.20 3.87
CA VAL A 327 -3.98 -16.56 4.59
C VAL A 327 -5.19 -16.31 3.70
N LYS A 328 -5.82 -17.38 3.21
CA LYS A 328 -6.98 -17.28 2.34
C LYS A 328 -8.26 -16.99 3.13
N GLY A 329 -9.18 -16.26 2.51
CA GLY A 329 -10.35 -15.76 3.20
C GLY A 329 -11.55 -15.50 2.30
N SER A 330 -12.52 -14.79 2.86
CA SER A 330 -13.69 -14.31 2.12
C SER A 330 -14.07 -12.92 2.61
N PHE A 331 -13.99 -11.95 1.71
CA PHE A 331 -14.22 -10.52 1.92
C PHE A 331 -15.56 -10.21 2.59
N SER A 332 -16.61 -10.93 2.17
CA SER A 332 -18.00 -10.68 2.59
C SER A 332 -18.47 -11.55 3.75
N SER A 333 -17.67 -12.56 4.15
CA SER A 333 -18.04 -13.49 5.22
C SER A 333 -17.51 -13.02 6.56
N PRO A 334 -18.26 -13.20 7.67
CA PRO A 334 -17.73 -12.95 9.01
C PRO A 334 -16.43 -13.71 9.26
N GLN A 335 -15.54 -13.14 10.09
CA GLN A 335 -14.30 -13.82 10.47
C GLN A 335 -14.56 -14.95 11.48
N SER A 336 -15.05 -16.09 10.99
CA SER A 336 -15.04 -17.37 11.69
C SER A 336 -13.99 -18.30 11.09
N THR A 337 -13.47 -19.23 11.89
CA THR A 337 -12.50 -20.23 11.42
C THR A 337 -13.05 -21.14 10.33
N SER A 338 -14.37 -21.23 10.16
CA SER A 338 -15.00 -22.02 9.08
C SER A 338 -15.05 -21.30 7.73
N ALA A 339 -14.94 -19.97 7.72
CA ALA A 339 -15.07 -19.15 6.52
C ALA A 339 -13.74 -18.48 6.11
N GLN A 340 -12.73 -18.57 6.97
CA GLN A 340 -11.44 -17.91 6.85
C GLN A 340 -10.33 -18.90 7.23
N GLY A 341 -9.18 -18.80 6.61
CA GLY A 341 -7.94 -19.36 7.15
C GLY A 341 -7.49 -18.55 8.36
N GLN A 342 -6.74 -19.18 9.27
CA GLN A 342 -6.25 -18.53 10.48
C GLN A 342 -4.76 -18.80 10.68
N VAL A 343 -4.00 -17.74 10.99
CA VAL A 343 -2.62 -17.86 11.48
C VAL A 343 -2.57 -17.38 12.92
N VAL A 344 -1.92 -18.19 13.78
CA VAL A 344 -1.66 -17.85 15.17
C VAL A 344 -0.16 -17.95 15.47
N VAL A 345 0.49 -16.81 15.67
CA VAL A 345 1.88 -16.73 16.13
C VAL A 345 1.89 -16.53 17.64
N GLN A 346 2.55 -17.43 18.36
CA GLN A 346 2.57 -17.39 19.82
C GLN A 346 3.84 -18.03 20.40
N GLY A 347 4.33 -17.43 21.48
CA GLY A 347 5.50 -17.89 22.22
C GLY A 347 6.75 -17.11 21.86
N ASN A 348 7.63 -16.93 22.83
CA ASN A 348 8.84 -16.11 22.68
C ASN A 348 9.85 -16.67 21.67
N ASN A 349 9.75 -17.95 21.33
CA ASN A 349 10.60 -18.61 20.34
C ASN A 349 9.99 -18.60 18.92
N ALA A 350 8.76 -18.10 18.76
CA ALA A 350 8.16 -17.98 17.44
C ALA A 350 8.86 -16.84 16.69
N LEU A 351 9.48 -17.19 15.56
CA LEU A 351 10.25 -16.28 14.73
C LEU A 351 9.85 -16.51 13.28
N ILE A 352 9.42 -15.47 12.58
CA ILE A 352 9.22 -15.52 11.13
C ILE A 352 10.18 -14.51 10.53
N GLU A 353 11.14 -15.00 9.75
CA GLU A 353 12.20 -14.14 9.21
C GLU A 353 12.56 -14.41 7.75
N ASN A 354 13.23 -13.43 7.15
CA ASN A 354 13.73 -13.48 5.78
C ASN A 354 12.63 -13.80 4.76
N ALA A 355 11.42 -13.26 4.92
CA ALA A 355 10.33 -13.38 3.97
C ALA A 355 10.11 -12.08 3.18
N GLU A 356 9.60 -12.17 1.95
CA GLU A 356 9.04 -11.04 1.23
C GLU A 356 7.85 -10.45 2.00
N CYS A 357 6.98 -11.29 2.53
CA CYS A 357 5.92 -10.86 3.44
C CYS A 357 5.63 -11.93 4.49
N ALA A 358 6.05 -11.74 5.74
CA ALA A 358 5.92 -12.76 6.78
C ALA A 358 4.50 -13.32 6.90
N ILE A 359 3.47 -12.46 6.92
CA ILE A 359 2.07 -12.89 6.88
C ILE A 359 1.24 -11.94 6.02
N ARG A 360 0.53 -12.44 5.00
CA ARG A 360 -0.41 -11.65 4.17
C ARG A 360 -1.77 -12.31 4.09
N GLN A 361 -2.81 -11.48 4.12
CA GLN A 361 -4.13 -11.89 3.66
C GLN A 361 -4.15 -11.99 2.13
N GLU A 362 -4.99 -12.86 1.58
CA GLU A 362 -5.15 -12.96 0.12
C GLU A 362 -5.84 -11.72 -0.45
N ALA A 363 -5.25 -11.10 -1.47
CA ALA A 363 -5.78 -9.87 -2.06
C ALA A 363 -7.07 -10.10 -2.87
N ALA A 364 -7.12 -11.19 -3.65
CA ALA A 364 -8.25 -11.49 -4.53
C ALA A 364 -9.55 -11.80 -3.76
N THR A 365 -9.45 -12.49 -2.63
CA THR A 365 -10.62 -12.92 -1.88
C THR A 365 -10.86 -12.11 -0.62
N GLY A 366 -9.87 -11.37 -0.11
CA GLY A 366 -9.92 -10.64 1.15
C GLY A 366 -10.14 -11.55 2.37
N GLY A 367 -10.07 -10.99 3.57
CA GLY A 367 -10.31 -11.75 4.80
C GLY A 367 -9.12 -12.58 5.27
N GLY A 368 -9.36 -13.69 5.98
CA GLY A 368 -8.33 -14.39 6.76
C GLY A 368 -8.14 -13.78 8.15
N ILE A 369 -7.74 -14.59 9.13
CA ILE A 369 -7.59 -14.16 10.53
C ILE A 369 -6.12 -14.23 10.92
N ILE A 370 -5.53 -13.08 11.26
CA ILE A 370 -4.15 -13.01 11.73
C ILE A 370 -4.15 -12.72 13.23
N LYS A 371 -3.56 -13.60 14.03
CA LYS A 371 -3.38 -13.41 15.47
C LYS A 371 -1.91 -13.57 15.84
N VAL A 372 -1.27 -12.47 16.20
CA VAL A 372 0.04 -12.49 16.83
C VAL A 372 -0.17 -12.12 18.30
N TRP A 373 0.15 -13.03 19.21
CA TRP A 373 0.04 -12.78 20.66
C TRP A 373 1.39 -12.68 21.36
N SER A 374 2.44 -13.12 20.68
CA SER A 374 3.85 -12.92 20.98
C SER A 374 4.67 -13.54 19.84
N GLY A 375 5.92 -13.13 19.71
CA GLY A 375 6.83 -13.63 18.69
C GLY A 375 7.54 -12.49 17.98
N THR A 376 8.47 -12.85 17.09
CA THR A 376 9.30 -11.89 16.36
C THR A 376 9.09 -12.06 14.86
N LEU A 377 8.86 -10.96 14.16
CA LEU A 377 8.88 -10.87 12.71
C LEU A 377 10.12 -10.06 12.33
N LYS A 378 11.15 -10.72 11.80
CA LYS A 378 12.48 -10.14 11.63
C LYS A 378 12.96 -10.14 10.19
N ASN A 379 13.62 -9.07 9.73
CA ASN A 379 14.27 -8.99 8.43
C ASN A 379 13.35 -9.40 7.25
N ASN A 380 12.05 -9.13 7.40
CA ASN A 380 11.08 -9.34 6.34
C ASN A 380 10.91 -8.03 5.58
N LEU A 381 10.73 -8.10 4.26
CA LEU A 381 10.42 -6.91 3.47
C LEU A 381 9.06 -6.31 3.91
N LYS A 382 8.06 -7.17 4.13
CA LYS A 382 6.81 -6.82 4.81
C LYS A 382 6.58 -7.73 6.02
N GLY A 383 6.20 -7.17 7.16
CA GLY A 383 5.85 -7.97 8.34
C GLY A 383 4.45 -8.57 8.19
N ILE A 384 3.42 -7.74 8.24
CA ILE A 384 2.02 -8.15 8.07
C ILE A 384 1.33 -7.27 7.03
N VAL A 385 0.63 -7.90 6.07
CA VAL A 385 -0.21 -7.20 5.11
C VAL A 385 -1.68 -7.59 5.30
N PHE A 386 -2.48 -6.61 5.70
CA PHE A 386 -3.93 -6.70 5.72
C PHE A 386 -4.49 -6.17 4.40
N THR A 387 -5.20 -7.04 3.69
CA THR A 387 -5.84 -6.70 2.41
C THR A 387 -7.26 -6.17 2.65
N PRO A 388 -7.91 -5.58 1.62
CA PRO A 388 -9.27 -5.08 1.76
C PRO A 388 -10.22 -6.10 2.40
N TYR A 389 -11.02 -5.64 3.36
CA TYR A 389 -11.99 -6.48 4.06
C TYR A 389 -13.25 -5.69 4.43
N GLY A 390 -14.39 -6.08 3.84
CA GLY A 390 -15.65 -5.35 3.96
C GLY A 390 -16.43 -5.57 5.27
N GLN A 391 -15.80 -6.14 6.29
CA GLN A 391 -16.38 -6.35 7.62
C GLN A 391 -15.36 -5.96 8.68
N ARG A 392 -15.79 -5.88 9.94
CA ARG A 392 -14.87 -5.64 11.06
C ARG A 392 -13.87 -6.80 11.18
N SER A 393 -12.58 -6.50 11.08
CA SER A 393 -11.50 -7.47 11.29
C SER A 393 -11.51 -7.99 12.72
N ALA A 394 -11.29 -9.30 12.87
CA ALA A 394 -11.05 -9.99 14.14
C ALA A 394 -9.56 -10.29 14.36
N SER A 395 -8.69 -9.71 13.53
CA SER A 395 -7.24 -9.86 13.65
C SER A 395 -6.66 -9.04 14.80
N GLN A 396 -5.61 -9.56 15.40
CA GLN A 396 -4.97 -9.00 16.60
C GLN A 396 -3.46 -9.11 16.50
N VAL A 397 -2.73 -8.04 16.79
CA VAL A 397 -1.27 -8.00 16.90
C VAL A 397 -0.93 -7.46 18.27
N LEU A 398 -0.64 -8.37 19.19
CA LEU A 398 -0.39 -8.10 20.60
C LEU A 398 0.99 -8.63 20.97
N PHE A 399 1.79 -7.82 21.68
CA PHE A 399 3.11 -8.23 22.18
C PHE A 399 4.07 -8.76 21.09
N ALA A 400 3.91 -8.29 19.86
CA ALA A 400 4.76 -8.67 18.74
C ALA A 400 6.04 -7.83 18.72
N ASN A 401 7.13 -8.40 18.23
CA ASN A 401 8.36 -7.67 17.96
C ASN A 401 8.63 -7.67 16.46
N PHE A 402 8.74 -6.49 15.87
CA PHE A 402 9.14 -6.29 14.49
C PHE A 402 10.54 -5.67 14.48
N THR A 403 11.49 -6.32 13.80
CA THR A 403 12.88 -5.84 13.76
C THR A 403 13.54 -5.99 12.40
N THR A 404 14.42 -5.06 12.07
CA THR A 404 15.32 -5.10 10.90
C THR A 404 16.74 -4.95 11.41
N THR A 405 17.66 -5.81 10.97
CA THR A 405 19.07 -5.81 11.38
C THR A 405 19.98 -5.73 10.17
N ASP A 406 21.30 -5.69 10.37
CA ASP A 406 22.31 -5.69 9.28
C ASP A 406 22.29 -6.94 8.39
N ALA A 407 21.49 -7.95 8.75
CA ALA A 407 21.29 -9.19 8.00
C ALA A 407 20.04 -9.12 7.10
N TYR A 408 19.43 -7.95 6.95
CA TYR A 408 18.30 -7.74 6.05
C TYR A 408 18.71 -8.00 4.59
N LEU A 409 17.94 -8.84 3.91
CA LEU A 409 18.23 -9.31 2.54
C LEU A 409 17.45 -8.56 1.46
N GLY A 410 16.46 -7.74 1.83
CA GLY A 410 15.65 -6.99 0.86
C GLY A 410 16.37 -5.77 0.32
N GLU A 411 16.03 -5.39 -0.91
CA GLU A 411 16.55 -4.17 -1.55
C GLU A 411 15.72 -2.94 -1.18
N ASP A 412 14.42 -3.12 -0.98
CA ASP A 412 13.47 -2.07 -0.63
C ASP A 412 13.40 -1.80 0.88
N SER A 413 12.83 -0.65 1.23
CA SER A 413 12.57 -0.27 2.63
C SER A 413 11.55 -1.22 3.28
N PRO A 414 11.86 -1.78 4.45
CA PRO A 414 10.93 -2.69 5.12
C PRO A 414 9.71 -1.96 5.69
N VAL A 415 8.54 -2.60 5.62
CA VAL A 415 7.28 -2.12 6.21
C VAL A 415 6.73 -3.16 7.16
N TYR A 416 6.67 -2.85 8.46
CA TYR A 416 6.31 -3.86 9.46
C TYR A 416 4.82 -4.23 9.42
N ILE A 417 3.92 -3.27 9.28
CA ILE A 417 2.50 -3.55 9.07
C ILE A 417 1.96 -2.61 7.99
N SER A 418 1.28 -3.17 6.99
CA SER A 418 0.50 -2.41 6.00
C SER A 418 -0.96 -2.85 6.06
N ILE A 419 -1.86 -1.87 6.13
CA ILE A 419 -3.31 -2.07 6.24
C ILE A 419 -4.00 -1.22 5.19
N SER A 420 -4.77 -1.88 4.33
CA SER A 420 -5.51 -1.19 3.27
C SER A 420 -6.99 -1.60 3.28
N HIS A 421 -7.91 -0.63 3.26
CA HIS A 421 -9.36 -0.85 3.12
C HIS A 421 -9.91 -1.88 4.12
N SER A 422 -9.48 -1.77 5.38
CA SER A 422 -9.79 -2.70 6.46
C SER A 422 -9.86 -1.96 7.79
N PHE A 423 -10.71 -2.42 8.70
CA PHE A 423 -10.91 -1.76 9.99
C PHE A 423 -11.10 -2.73 11.14
N GLY A 424 -10.84 -2.26 12.36
CA GLY A 424 -11.01 -3.04 13.59
C GLY A 424 -9.84 -3.95 13.95
N ALA A 425 -8.76 -3.95 13.16
CA ALA A 425 -7.50 -4.57 13.56
C ALA A 425 -6.95 -3.89 14.83
N ASP A 426 -6.59 -4.71 15.82
CA ASP A 426 -6.12 -4.27 17.13
C ASP A 426 -4.61 -4.50 17.26
N ILE A 427 -3.83 -3.42 17.33
CA ILE A 427 -2.36 -3.46 17.33
C ILE A 427 -1.85 -2.80 18.61
N ARG A 428 -1.41 -3.60 19.58
CA ARG A 428 -1.04 -3.11 20.90
C ARG A 428 0.15 -3.80 21.53
N TYR A 429 0.80 -3.10 22.46
CA TYR A 429 1.88 -3.64 23.29
C TYR A 429 3.05 -4.23 22.49
N SER A 430 3.22 -3.79 21.25
CA SER A 430 4.21 -4.32 20.31
C SER A 430 5.39 -3.36 20.14
N HIS A 431 6.52 -3.89 19.68
CA HIS A 431 7.75 -3.13 19.45
C HIS A 431 8.10 -3.16 17.96
N PHE A 432 8.45 -2.00 17.41
CA PHE A 432 8.83 -1.79 16.02
C PHE A 432 10.19 -1.11 15.99
N THR A 433 11.26 -1.82 15.63
CA THR A 433 12.63 -1.31 15.79
C THR A 433 13.46 -1.51 14.54
N ASP A 434 14.15 -0.49 14.05
CA ASP A 434 15.24 -0.66 13.09
C ASP A 434 16.57 -0.71 13.85
N GLU A 435 17.20 -1.87 13.88
CA GLU A 435 18.41 -2.19 14.66
C GLU A 435 19.67 -2.27 13.77
N ARG A 436 19.59 -1.84 12.51
CA ARG A 436 20.77 -1.76 11.63
C ARG A 436 21.83 -0.87 12.27
N SER A 437 23.09 -1.27 12.21
CA SER A 437 24.21 -0.53 12.82
C SER A 437 24.70 0.62 11.94
N THR A 438 24.48 0.52 10.63
CA THR A 438 24.80 1.56 9.65
C THR A 438 23.53 2.09 9.03
N CYS A 439 23.45 3.42 8.89
CA CYS A 439 22.30 3.99 8.21
C CYS A 439 22.30 3.65 6.71
N PRO A 440 21.21 3.05 6.19
CA PRO A 440 21.03 2.74 4.77
C PRO A 440 20.63 3.97 3.92
N GLY A 441 20.57 5.15 4.53
CA GLY A 441 19.87 6.34 4.02
C GLY A 441 18.51 6.51 4.71
N ILE A 442 18.12 7.77 4.98
CA ILE A 442 16.92 8.07 5.79
C ILE A 442 15.64 7.48 5.19
N ASN A 443 15.50 7.53 3.86
CA ASN A 443 14.35 7.02 3.13
C ASN A 443 14.29 5.48 3.09
N ASN A 444 15.41 4.82 3.40
CA ASN A 444 15.57 3.36 3.40
C ASN A 444 15.37 2.73 4.79
N LEU A 445 15.04 3.54 5.79
CA LEU A 445 14.68 3.06 7.13
C LEU A 445 13.28 2.41 7.14
N ALA A 446 13.07 1.52 8.10
CA ALA A 446 11.80 0.83 8.24
C ALA A 446 10.63 1.78 8.51
N ILE A 447 9.43 1.41 8.07
CA ILE A 447 8.16 2.01 8.46
C ILE A 447 7.47 1.08 9.46
N GLY A 448 6.97 1.63 10.57
CA GLY A 448 6.24 0.88 11.58
C GLY A 448 4.87 0.40 11.09
N ILE A 449 3.92 1.31 10.99
CA ILE A 449 2.56 1.00 10.52
C ILE A 449 2.17 1.94 9.40
N GLU A 450 1.66 1.36 8.33
CA GLU A 450 1.09 2.07 7.20
C GLU A 450 -0.41 1.76 7.12
N SER A 451 -1.22 2.81 7.19
CA SER A 451 -2.68 2.75 7.18
C SER A 451 -3.21 3.54 5.99
N CYS A 452 -3.89 2.87 5.06
CA CYS A 452 -4.46 3.47 3.87
C CYS A 452 -5.95 3.13 3.76
N ASN A 453 -6.85 4.12 3.82
CA ASN A 453 -8.31 3.89 3.89
C ASN A 453 -8.66 2.86 4.97
N ALA A 454 -8.05 2.97 6.15
CA ALA A 454 -8.14 1.96 7.18
C ALA A 454 -8.35 2.57 8.57
N GLY A 455 -9.00 1.79 9.43
CA GLY A 455 -9.33 2.18 10.81
C GLY A 455 -8.74 1.24 11.85
N PRO A 456 -7.40 1.07 11.92
CA PRO A 456 -6.77 0.30 12.98
C PRO A 456 -6.81 1.02 14.33
N GLN A 457 -6.75 0.24 15.40
CA GLN A 457 -6.53 0.73 16.76
C GLN A 457 -5.05 0.49 17.11
N ILE A 458 -4.29 1.57 17.27
CA ILE A 458 -2.83 1.55 17.49
C ILE A 458 -2.55 2.07 18.90
N GLY A 459 -2.38 1.16 19.85
CA GLY A 459 -2.34 1.52 21.28
C GLY A 459 -1.14 0.94 22.04
N SER A 460 -0.46 1.73 22.87
CA SER A 460 0.57 1.19 23.79
C SER A 460 1.73 0.46 23.10
N ASN A 461 2.16 0.90 21.93
CA ASN A 461 3.30 0.35 21.20
C ASN A 461 4.56 1.21 21.36
N THR A 462 5.72 0.65 21.02
CA THR A 462 6.99 1.38 20.92
C THR A 462 7.53 1.34 19.50
N PHE A 463 7.92 2.49 18.97
CA PHE A 463 8.50 2.67 17.63
C PHE A 463 9.89 3.29 17.78
N THR A 464 10.93 2.64 17.24
CA THR A 464 12.31 3.04 17.48
C THR A 464 13.15 3.04 16.20
N GLY A 465 13.83 4.16 15.92
CA GLY A 465 14.82 4.24 14.84
C GLY A 465 14.21 4.21 13.42
N LEU A 466 12.93 4.54 13.28
CA LEU A 466 12.19 4.35 12.04
C LEU A 466 12.21 5.61 11.16
N TYR A 467 11.95 5.44 9.86
CA TYR A 467 11.62 6.58 9.01
C TYR A 467 10.29 7.21 9.45
N ARG A 468 9.25 6.37 9.51
CA ARG A 468 7.91 6.73 10.00
C ARG A 468 7.45 5.71 11.02
N GLY A 469 7.04 6.17 12.21
CA GLY A 469 6.40 5.30 13.19
C GLY A 469 5.04 4.83 12.69
N VAL A 470 4.13 5.78 12.45
CA VAL A 470 2.82 5.54 11.84
C VAL A 470 2.60 6.48 10.67
N ASN A 471 2.15 5.95 9.54
CA ASN A 471 1.79 6.69 8.33
C ASN A 471 0.31 6.46 8.01
N ILE A 472 -0.48 7.54 7.94
CA ILE A 472 -1.94 7.49 7.73
C ILE A 472 -2.28 8.25 6.45
N ILE A 473 -2.97 7.58 5.54
CA ILE A 473 -3.43 8.10 4.26
C ILE A 473 -4.91 7.74 4.07
N GLU A 474 -5.72 8.69 3.62
CA GLU A 474 -7.12 8.44 3.27
C GLU A 474 -7.49 9.09 1.94
N PHE A 475 -8.16 8.33 1.09
CA PHE A 475 -8.77 8.78 -0.16
C PHE A 475 -10.30 8.90 -0.02
N GLU A 476 -10.92 8.10 0.85
CA GLU A 476 -12.38 7.98 0.95
C GLU A 476 -12.91 7.89 2.39
N GLU A 477 -14.22 8.06 2.51
CA GLU A 477 -14.91 8.14 3.80
C GLU A 477 -15.59 6.82 4.25
N GLU A 478 -15.31 5.69 3.58
CA GLU A 478 -16.01 4.41 3.79
C GLU A 478 -15.56 3.61 5.01
N PHE A 479 -14.42 3.94 5.62
CA PHE A 479 -13.82 3.19 6.73
C PHE A 479 -13.75 4.03 8.01
N PRO A 480 -13.81 3.45 9.21
CA PRO A 480 -13.49 4.18 10.43
C PRO A 480 -12.12 4.85 10.36
N ALA A 481 -11.95 5.99 11.02
CA ALA A 481 -10.68 6.69 11.09
C ALA A 481 -9.68 5.96 12.02
N THR A 482 -8.39 6.17 11.79
CA THR A 482 -7.32 5.61 12.61
C THR A 482 -7.32 6.24 14.02
N ASN A 483 -7.03 5.42 15.05
CA ASN A 483 -6.86 5.84 16.43
C ASN A 483 -5.48 5.44 16.96
N CYS A 484 -4.67 6.43 17.36
CA CYS A 484 -3.29 6.27 17.81
C CYS A 484 -3.12 6.83 19.23
N TYR A 485 -2.96 5.95 20.22
CA TYR A 485 -2.94 6.37 21.62
C TYR A 485 -1.91 5.66 22.51
N ASN A 486 -1.38 6.36 23.51
CA ASN A 486 -0.47 5.81 24.52
C ASN A 486 0.78 5.14 23.92
N ASN A 487 1.23 5.53 22.72
CA ASN A 487 2.43 4.97 22.09
C ASN A 487 3.68 5.78 22.46
N THR A 488 4.85 5.16 22.30
CA THR A 488 6.15 5.80 22.43
C THR A 488 6.90 5.77 21.10
N PHE A 489 7.35 6.93 20.63
CA PHE A 489 8.13 7.10 19.42
C PHE A 489 9.53 7.59 19.80
N THR A 490 10.53 6.73 19.67
CA THR A 490 11.92 6.99 20.02
C THR A 490 12.77 7.12 18.78
N ARG A 491 13.35 8.31 18.57
CA ARG A 491 14.29 8.55 17.46
C ARG A 491 13.72 8.16 16.09
N CYS A 492 12.48 8.53 15.80
CA CYS A 492 11.90 8.37 14.47
C CYS A 492 12.13 9.66 13.67
N ALA A 493 12.37 9.57 12.35
CA ALA A 493 12.47 10.78 11.51
C ALA A 493 11.13 11.52 11.51
N VAL A 494 10.03 10.76 11.44
CA VAL A 494 8.67 11.22 11.73
C VAL A 494 7.99 10.22 12.67
N GLY A 495 7.49 10.66 13.82
CA GLY A 495 6.73 9.80 14.73
C GLY A 495 5.40 9.36 14.10
N VAL A 496 4.50 10.32 13.86
CA VAL A 496 3.23 10.11 13.14
C VAL A 496 3.14 11.06 11.95
N HIS A 497 2.85 10.52 10.77
CA HIS A 497 2.55 11.27 9.57
C HIS A 497 1.10 11.03 9.15
N THR A 498 0.38 12.10 8.84
CA THR A 498 -0.96 12.03 8.24
C THR A 498 -1.01 12.91 7.01
N SER A 499 -1.51 12.38 5.90
CA SER A 499 -1.73 13.15 4.67
C SER A 499 -3.13 12.87 4.15
N SER A 500 -3.87 13.91 3.72
CA SER A 500 -5.20 13.76 3.14
C SER A 500 -6.21 13.04 4.07
N SER A 501 -5.91 12.96 5.36
CA SER A 501 -6.61 12.11 6.34
C SER A 501 -7.56 12.90 7.22
N SER A 502 -8.62 12.25 7.70
CA SER A 502 -9.70 12.95 8.40
C SER A 502 -10.22 12.25 9.64
N ASN A 503 -10.70 13.05 10.60
CA ASN A 503 -11.39 12.58 11.81
C ASN A 503 -10.63 11.53 12.64
N PHE A 504 -9.31 11.43 12.49
CA PHE A 504 -8.46 10.56 13.30
C PHE A 504 -8.25 11.12 14.70
N MET A 505 -7.69 10.27 15.57
CA MET A 505 -7.38 10.61 16.95
C MET A 505 -5.92 10.26 17.27
N ILE A 506 -5.15 11.25 17.73
CA ILE A 506 -3.77 11.08 18.20
C ILE A 506 -3.68 11.68 19.62
N ARG A 507 -3.57 10.82 20.64
CA ARG A 507 -3.54 11.28 22.03
C ARG A 507 -2.68 10.45 22.98
N ASP A 508 -2.29 11.05 24.10
CA ASP A 508 -1.53 10.37 25.16
C ASP A 508 -0.20 9.77 24.68
N ASN A 509 0.35 10.19 23.54
CA ASN A 509 1.59 9.61 23.00
C ASN A 509 2.82 10.37 23.53
N HIS A 510 3.95 9.67 23.58
CA HIS A 510 5.26 10.23 23.90
C HIS A 510 6.16 10.20 22.67
N PHE A 511 6.77 11.33 22.34
CA PHE A 511 7.64 11.51 21.19
C PHE A 511 9.00 12.03 21.65
N GLU A 512 10.04 11.21 21.48
CA GLU A 512 11.43 11.63 21.56
C GLU A 512 11.88 12.09 20.17
N VAL A 513 11.78 13.40 19.92
CA VAL A 513 11.99 14.05 18.62
C VAL A 513 13.50 14.17 18.36
N GLN A 514 14.10 13.05 17.95
CA GLN A 514 15.53 12.93 17.71
C GLN A 514 15.80 12.16 16.40
N ALA A 515 16.90 12.47 15.71
CA ALA A 515 17.28 11.77 14.49
C ALA A 515 17.46 10.27 14.76
N PRO A 516 17.00 9.39 13.85
CA PRO A 516 17.15 7.94 14.01
C PRO A 516 18.61 7.50 14.17
N PHE A 517 19.49 8.07 13.35
CA PHE A 517 20.91 7.75 13.27
C PHE A 517 21.76 9.02 13.37
N GLU A 518 22.92 8.89 14.00
CA GLU A 518 23.93 9.95 14.05
C GLU A 518 24.64 10.14 12.70
N THR A 519 24.69 9.12 11.85
CA THR A 519 25.48 9.13 10.60
C THR A 519 24.70 9.59 9.36
N CYS A 520 23.37 9.70 9.43
CA CYS A 520 22.53 10.12 8.31
C CYS A 520 21.39 11.02 8.81
N VAL A 521 21.80 12.14 9.38
CA VAL A 521 20.90 13.08 10.03
C VAL A 521 19.98 13.73 8.99
N PRO A 522 18.65 13.64 9.12
CA PRO A 522 17.74 14.40 8.28
C PRO A 522 17.84 15.90 8.60
N ILE A 523 17.49 16.76 7.64
CA ILE A 523 17.46 18.21 7.87
C ILE A 523 16.49 18.57 9.01
N GLU A 524 15.35 17.87 9.04
CA GLU A 524 14.32 18.05 10.05
C GLU A 524 13.84 16.71 10.61
N VAL A 525 13.45 16.73 11.88
CA VAL A 525 12.84 15.61 12.60
C VAL A 525 11.52 16.08 13.20
N PHE A 526 10.47 15.28 12.99
CA PHE A 526 9.11 15.62 13.40
C PHE A 526 8.57 14.62 14.43
N GLY A 527 7.98 15.13 15.50
CA GLY A 527 7.12 14.31 16.35
C GLY A 527 5.88 13.87 15.59
N ALA A 528 5.11 14.85 15.12
CA ALA A 528 3.97 14.64 14.25
C ALA A 528 4.00 15.60 13.05
N TYR A 529 3.68 15.09 11.87
CA TYR A 529 3.52 15.86 10.64
C TYR A 529 2.14 15.62 10.05
N LEU A 530 1.32 16.68 10.04
CA LEU A 530 -0.06 16.68 9.54
C LEU A 530 -0.10 17.53 8.27
N SER A 531 -0.46 16.96 7.14
CA SER A 531 -0.41 17.65 5.86
C SER A 531 -1.67 17.45 5.00
N ASP A 532 -1.81 18.29 3.97
CA ASP A 532 -2.61 17.99 2.77
C ASP A 532 -4.11 17.83 3.08
N GLN A 533 -4.82 18.94 3.37
CA GLN A 533 -6.25 18.94 3.68
C GLN A 533 -6.67 18.02 4.84
N THR A 534 -5.72 17.64 5.70
CA THR A 534 -6.01 16.86 6.90
C THR A 534 -6.89 17.66 7.87
N SER A 535 -8.07 17.11 8.20
CA SER A 535 -9.11 17.90 8.88
C SER A 535 -10.01 17.11 9.82
N GLY A 536 -10.61 17.83 10.78
CA GLY A 536 -11.60 17.29 11.72
C GLY A 536 -11.01 16.36 12.79
N PHE A 537 -9.71 16.44 13.06
CA PHE A 537 -9.00 15.53 13.96
C PHE A 537 -9.04 15.95 15.44
N VAL A 538 -8.73 14.99 16.31
CA VAL A 538 -8.42 15.21 17.73
C VAL A 538 -6.92 14.94 17.93
N PHE A 539 -6.19 15.97 18.34
CA PHE A 539 -4.75 15.89 18.61
C PHE A 539 -4.45 16.48 19.99
N ALA A 540 -4.35 15.64 21.01
CA ALA A 540 -4.33 16.12 22.39
C ALA A 540 -3.47 15.30 23.36
N ASP A 541 -3.03 15.94 24.45
CA ASP A 541 -2.40 15.26 25.60
C ASP A 541 -1.12 14.46 25.24
N ASN A 542 -0.41 14.87 24.17
CA ASN A 542 0.86 14.25 23.78
C ASN A 542 2.05 15.00 24.40
N THR A 543 3.17 14.29 24.59
CA THR A 543 4.43 14.86 25.08
C THR A 543 5.51 14.73 24.02
N PHE A 544 6.18 15.83 23.70
CA PHE A 544 7.27 15.92 22.74
C PHE A 544 8.53 16.42 23.44
N THR A 545 9.61 15.65 23.35
CA THR A 545 10.87 15.96 24.05
C THR A 545 12.07 15.66 23.17
N TYR A 546 13.14 16.44 23.31
CA TYR A 546 14.47 16.03 22.87
C TYR A 546 15.29 15.56 24.08
N GLU A 547 15.87 14.37 23.99
CA GLU A 547 16.67 13.76 25.06
C GLU A 547 18.16 13.64 24.75
N GLY A 548 18.61 14.14 23.60
CA GLY A 548 20.01 14.09 23.20
C GLY A 548 20.95 14.97 24.04
N GLU A 549 22.24 14.67 23.98
CA GLU A 549 23.28 15.49 24.61
C GLU A 549 23.68 16.66 23.69
N GLY A 550 23.50 17.89 24.16
CA GLY A 550 23.88 19.11 23.42
C GLY A 550 22.81 19.60 22.44
N ASP A 551 23.21 20.52 21.56
CA ASP A 551 22.33 21.08 20.54
C ASP A 551 22.36 20.21 19.27
N PRO A 552 21.20 19.86 18.67
CA PRO A 552 21.14 19.06 17.47
C PRO A 552 21.62 19.82 16.23
N GLU A 553 22.22 19.11 15.27
CA GLU A 553 22.62 19.65 13.96
C GLU A 553 21.45 19.74 12.95
N TYR A 554 20.22 19.56 13.42
CA TYR A 554 18.99 19.46 12.64
C TYR A 554 17.84 20.12 13.40
N ILE A 555 16.77 20.45 12.68
CA ILE A 555 15.60 21.10 13.27
C ILE A 555 14.72 20.04 13.94
N THR A 556 14.35 20.26 15.21
CA THR A 556 13.39 19.42 15.93
C THR A 556 12.05 20.13 16.03
N THR A 557 11.01 19.52 15.46
CA THR A 557 9.65 20.08 15.45
C THR A 557 8.69 19.11 16.14
N GLY A 558 7.99 19.59 17.16
CA GLY A 558 7.00 18.79 17.88
C GLY A 558 5.82 18.42 16.97
N THR A 559 5.11 19.43 16.48
CA THR A 559 4.00 19.25 15.54
C THR A 559 4.13 20.20 14.36
N PHE A 560 4.15 19.65 13.15
CA PHE A 560 4.16 20.41 11.91
C PHE A 560 2.81 20.26 11.19
N CYS A 561 2.18 21.38 10.86
CA CYS A 561 0.92 21.44 10.13
C CYS A 561 1.15 22.14 8.79
N ASP A 562 0.86 21.45 7.69
CA ASP A 562 1.07 21.98 6.34
C ASP A 562 -0.21 21.89 5.50
N GLY A 563 -0.81 23.04 5.18
CA GLY A 563 -1.94 23.08 4.24
C GLY A 563 -3.19 22.31 4.69
N LEU A 564 -3.52 22.33 5.99
CA LEU A 564 -4.67 21.59 6.55
C LEU A 564 -6.06 22.07 6.08
N GLY A 565 -6.14 23.28 5.51
CA GLY A 565 -7.39 23.96 5.17
C GLY A 565 -8.14 24.56 6.37
N GLY A 566 -9.03 25.51 6.11
CA GLY A 566 -10.00 26.06 7.08
C GLY A 566 -11.37 25.40 6.94
N GLY A 567 -12.19 25.35 8.00
CA GLY A 567 -13.58 24.89 7.89
C GLY A 567 -13.98 23.65 8.73
N MET A 568 -13.07 23.07 9.50
CA MET A 568 -13.31 21.84 10.29
C MET A 568 -12.84 21.93 11.76
N ALA A 569 -12.64 23.15 12.27
CA ALA A 569 -12.23 23.42 13.65
C ALA A 569 -11.04 22.56 14.13
N ASN A 570 -9.97 22.55 13.33
CA ASN A 570 -8.75 21.82 13.62
C ASN A 570 -8.11 22.38 14.89
N THR A 571 -7.75 21.51 15.84
CA THR A 571 -7.25 21.94 17.17
C THR A 571 -6.12 21.03 17.61
N ILE A 572 -5.03 21.64 18.06
CA ILE A 572 -3.92 20.98 18.75
C ILE A 572 -3.94 21.48 20.18
N GLU A 573 -4.20 20.59 21.14
CA GLU A 573 -4.47 21.00 22.52
C GLU A 573 -3.79 20.17 23.61
N ARG A 574 -3.48 20.80 24.74
CA ARG A 574 -2.92 20.12 25.94
C ARG A 574 -1.65 19.30 25.69
N ASN A 575 -0.89 19.63 24.65
CA ASN A 575 0.38 18.97 24.38
C ASN A 575 1.50 19.65 25.18
N THR A 576 2.50 18.88 25.57
CA THR A 576 3.72 19.39 26.21
C THR A 576 4.88 19.27 25.24
N TYR A 577 5.58 20.37 25.01
CA TYR A 577 6.75 20.47 24.14
C TYR A 577 7.95 20.89 24.99
N SER A 578 9.03 20.11 24.97
CA SER A 578 10.23 20.49 25.72
C SER A 578 11.53 20.23 24.97
N LYS A 579 12.42 21.23 25.00
CA LYS A 579 13.71 21.23 24.31
C LYS A 579 13.55 20.94 22.81
N LEU A 580 12.74 21.72 22.11
CA LEU A 580 12.59 21.60 20.66
C LEU A 580 12.97 22.90 19.97
N SER A 581 13.39 22.85 18.71
CA SER A 581 13.58 24.05 17.90
C SER A 581 12.24 24.74 17.65
N TYR A 582 11.21 23.94 17.33
CA TYR A 582 9.83 24.39 17.21
C TYR A 582 8.88 23.50 18.02
N GLY A 583 8.02 24.11 18.83
CA GLY A 583 6.91 23.38 19.46
C GLY A 583 5.85 23.02 18.42
N ASN A 584 5.19 24.06 17.91
CA ASN A 584 4.27 23.99 16.78
C ASN A 584 4.79 24.81 15.61
N ARG A 585 4.72 24.24 14.40
CA ARG A 585 5.03 24.90 13.15
C ARG A 585 3.83 24.81 12.20
N ALA A 586 3.50 25.90 11.53
CA ALA A 586 2.44 25.94 10.52
C ALA A 586 2.96 26.51 9.21
N ASP A 587 2.75 25.78 8.11
CA ASP A 587 2.99 26.24 6.74
C ASP A 587 1.73 26.04 5.89
N GLY A 588 1.65 26.75 4.77
CA GLY A 588 0.49 26.75 3.90
C GLY A 588 -0.81 27.22 4.56
N GLY A 589 -1.92 27.08 3.83
CA GLY A 589 -3.23 27.52 4.29
C GLY A 589 -3.86 26.57 5.31
N ASN A 590 -3.73 26.84 6.63
CA ASN A 590 -4.40 26.09 7.71
C ASN A 590 -5.60 26.83 8.31
N ALA A 591 -6.00 27.96 7.74
CA ALA A 591 -7.16 28.74 8.12
C ALA A 591 -7.81 29.42 6.92
N ASP A 592 -9.11 29.69 7.07
CA ASP A 592 -9.90 30.59 6.24
C ASP A 592 -10.37 31.80 7.06
N GLU A 593 -11.17 32.68 6.44
CA GLU A 593 -11.71 33.89 7.09
C GLU A 593 -12.63 33.61 8.30
N PHE A 594 -13.10 32.36 8.49
CA PHE A 594 -14.06 32.00 9.53
C PHE A 594 -13.50 31.03 10.60
N SER A 595 -12.51 30.22 10.26
CA SER A 595 -12.02 29.13 11.10
C SER A 595 -10.66 28.59 10.62
N GLY A 596 -9.91 27.95 11.51
CA GLY A 596 -8.64 27.35 11.13
C GLY A 596 -7.99 26.59 12.27
N LEU A 597 -6.70 26.35 12.12
CA LEU A 597 -5.87 25.71 13.14
C LEU A 597 -5.78 26.58 14.40
N LEU A 598 -6.16 25.99 15.53
CA LEU A 598 -6.16 26.63 16.84
C LEU A 598 -5.26 25.85 17.82
N TYR A 599 -4.37 26.57 18.51
CA TYR A 599 -3.51 26.02 19.55
C TYR A 599 -4.06 26.36 20.94
N LEU A 600 -4.45 25.34 21.73
CA LEU A 600 -5.09 25.54 23.04
C LEU A 600 -4.36 24.81 24.17
N CYS A 601 -4.16 25.49 25.29
CA CYS A 601 -3.65 24.88 26.53
C CYS A 601 -2.33 24.08 26.34
N ASN A 602 -1.53 24.39 25.32
CA ASN A 602 -0.26 23.73 25.09
C ASN A 602 0.80 24.32 26.01
N LYS A 603 1.73 23.49 26.46
CA LYS A 603 2.83 23.87 27.33
C LYS A 603 4.15 23.77 26.59
N TYR A 604 4.91 24.86 26.55
CA TYR A 604 6.22 24.93 25.93
C TYR A 604 7.26 25.19 27.01
N ASP A 605 8.23 24.29 27.15
CA ASP A 605 9.26 24.34 28.19
C ASP A 605 10.65 24.18 27.58
N SER A 606 11.40 25.29 27.54
CA SER A 606 12.75 25.35 26.97
C SER A 606 12.79 25.09 25.45
N LEU A 607 13.51 25.94 24.70
CA LEU A 607 13.72 25.77 23.26
C LEU A 607 15.18 25.46 22.96
N LEU A 608 15.42 24.66 21.91
CA LEU A 608 16.76 24.41 21.38
C LEU A 608 17.08 25.41 20.27
N PRO A 609 18.34 25.84 20.12
CA PRO A 609 18.75 26.69 19.01
C PRO A 609 18.56 25.98 17.67
N LEU A 610 18.37 26.76 16.61
CA LEU A 610 18.32 26.24 15.23
C LEU A 610 19.75 26.01 14.71
N PRO A 611 19.97 25.00 13.85
CA PRO A 611 21.28 24.69 13.26
C PRO A 611 21.65 25.66 12.13
N THR A 612 21.64 26.97 12.42
CA THR A 612 21.93 28.04 11.47
C THR A 612 22.95 29.02 12.03
N ASN A 613 23.76 29.60 11.15
CA ASN A 613 24.69 30.68 11.48
C ASN A 613 24.02 32.07 11.41
N ASP A 614 22.76 32.14 10.97
CA ASP A 614 22.02 33.40 10.89
C ASP A 614 21.43 33.75 12.28
N PRO A 615 21.94 34.80 12.96
CA PRO A 615 21.46 35.16 14.28
C PRO A 615 20.04 35.77 14.27
N THR A 616 19.47 36.03 13.10
CA THR A 616 18.10 36.59 12.96
C THR A 616 17.03 35.50 12.99
N VAL A 617 17.40 34.24 12.73
CA VAL A 617 16.51 33.09 12.73
C VAL A 617 16.59 32.43 14.10
N LEU A 618 15.49 32.48 14.85
CA LEU A 618 15.42 32.01 16.23
C LEU A 618 14.43 30.86 16.36
N PRO A 619 14.63 29.93 17.31
CA PRO A 619 13.62 28.93 17.63
C PRO A 619 12.37 29.60 18.21
N ALA A 620 11.22 28.96 18.04
CA ALA A 620 9.95 29.48 18.50
C ALA A 620 9.03 28.38 19.08
N ALA A 621 8.29 28.70 20.14
CA ALA A 621 7.27 27.78 20.65
C ALA A 621 6.14 27.57 19.63
N ILE A 622 5.67 28.65 19.01
CA ILE A 622 4.75 28.62 17.86
C ILE A 622 5.39 29.40 16.70
N HIS A 623 5.54 28.77 15.54
CA HIS A 623 6.13 29.34 14.32
C HIS A 623 5.17 29.26 13.14
N ILE A 624 4.82 30.40 12.55
CA ILE A 624 4.03 30.47 11.31
C ILE A 624 4.93 30.89 10.17
N GLU A 625 5.00 30.07 9.13
CA GLU A 625 5.79 30.34 7.92
C GLU A 625 5.19 31.45 7.06
N LEU A 626 5.95 31.91 6.06
CA LEU A 626 5.56 32.99 5.15
C LEU A 626 4.20 32.73 4.47
N ASN A 627 3.95 31.48 4.08
CA ASN A 627 2.69 31.06 3.45
C ASN A 627 1.71 30.43 4.47
N GLY A 628 2.09 30.39 5.75
CA GLY A 628 1.34 29.80 6.83
C GLY A 628 0.15 30.66 7.24
N SER A 629 -0.99 30.02 7.49
CA SER A 629 -2.12 30.66 8.17
C SER A 629 -2.60 29.82 9.35
N VAL A 630 -3.16 30.48 10.37
CA VAL A 630 -3.81 29.87 11.52
C VAL A 630 -5.09 30.63 11.84
N GLN A 631 -5.93 30.09 12.71
CA GLN A 631 -7.16 30.78 13.10
C GLN A 631 -6.84 32.19 13.63
N ASN A 632 -7.55 33.20 13.14
CA ASN A 632 -7.48 34.55 13.68
C ASN A 632 -8.89 34.98 14.13
N PRO A 633 -9.09 35.49 15.37
CA PRO A 633 -8.15 35.47 16.50
C PRO A 633 -7.78 34.05 16.97
N GLN A 634 -6.58 33.92 17.57
CA GLN A 634 -6.20 32.80 18.42
C GLN A 634 -6.90 32.95 19.78
N ALA A 635 -8.15 32.49 19.83
CA ALA A 635 -9.01 32.47 21.00
C ALA A 635 -10.14 31.45 20.78
N ILE A 636 -10.80 31.04 21.86
CA ILE A 636 -12.11 30.40 21.74
C ILE A 636 -13.13 31.52 21.59
N ARG A 637 -13.90 31.49 20.50
CA ARG A 637 -14.97 32.45 20.22
C ARG A 637 -16.30 31.97 20.76
N ASP A 638 -17.18 32.90 21.10
CA ASP A 638 -18.60 32.62 21.28
C ASP A 638 -19.38 32.66 19.95
N VAL A 639 -20.70 32.50 20.04
CA VAL A 639 -21.60 32.48 18.88
C VAL A 639 -21.68 33.82 18.17
N ASP A 640 -21.36 34.92 18.85
CA ASP A 640 -21.34 36.26 18.29
C ASP A 640 -19.98 36.57 17.65
N GLY A 641 -19.02 35.64 17.74
CA GLY A 641 -17.68 35.75 17.15
C GLY A 641 -16.68 36.43 18.07
N GLU A 642 -17.11 36.83 19.27
CA GLU A 642 -16.27 37.52 20.23
C GLU A 642 -15.34 36.54 20.96
N PRO A 643 -14.09 36.94 21.26
CA PRO A 643 -13.18 36.16 22.09
C PRO A 643 -13.77 35.91 23.48
N GLN A 644 -14.23 34.68 23.72
CA GLN A 644 -14.85 34.26 24.98
C GLN A 644 -13.80 33.79 25.98
N PHE A 645 -12.84 32.96 25.54
CA PHE A 645 -11.79 32.43 26.39
C PHE A 645 -10.41 32.54 25.72
N PRO A 646 -9.35 32.82 26.51
CA PRO A 646 -7.99 32.89 25.99
C PRO A 646 -7.49 31.51 25.55
N THR A 647 -6.39 31.44 24.81
CA THR A 647 -5.83 30.15 24.36
C THR A 647 -5.38 29.26 25.52
N GLY A 648 -4.85 29.86 26.58
CA GLY A 648 -4.32 29.16 27.75
C GLY A 648 -2.97 28.47 27.50
N ASN A 649 -2.27 28.78 26.40
CA ASN A 649 -0.93 28.26 26.15
C ASN A 649 0.07 28.84 27.17
N GLU A 650 1.03 28.03 27.60
CA GLU A 650 2.06 28.40 28.58
C GLU A 650 3.47 28.34 27.97
N PHE A 651 4.23 29.42 28.12
CA PHE A 651 5.57 29.65 27.57
C PHE A 651 6.61 29.76 28.71
N LEU A 652 7.31 28.67 29.02
CA LEU A 652 8.19 28.55 30.18
C LEU A 652 9.67 28.55 29.78
N ASP A 653 10.46 29.40 30.44
CA ASP A 653 11.93 29.42 30.34
C ASP A 653 12.47 29.40 28.89
N LEU A 654 11.82 30.14 27.98
CA LEU A 654 12.17 30.12 26.56
C LEU A 654 13.46 30.94 26.30
N ALA A 655 14.43 30.30 25.62
CA ALA A 655 15.61 30.96 25.06
C ALA A 655 15.37 31.52 23.64
N GLY A 656 14.12 31.44 23.15
CA GLY A 656 13.68 31.85 21.81
C GLY A 656 12.37 32.65 21.86
N ARG A 657 11.60 32.64 20.77
CA ARG A 657 10.34 33.38 20.68
C ARG A 657 9.17 32.54 21.23
N ALA A 658 8.25 33.16 21.95
CA ALA A 658 6.99 32.49 22.32
C ALA A 658 6.13 32.24 21.08
N PHE A 659 5.98 33.27 20.25
CA PHE A 659 5.19 33.22 19.03
C PHE A 659 5.90 34.03 17.94
N GLU A 660 6.24 33.38 16.83
CA GLU A 660 6.73 34.01 15.60
C GLU A 660 5.70 33.87 14.48
N ASN A 661 5.41 34.98 13.81
CA ASN A 661 4.57 35.02 12.63
C ASN A 661 5.33 35.65 11.47
N LEU A 662 5.63 34.85 10.45
CA LEU A 662 6.17 35.32 9.18
C LEU A 662 5.09 35.46 8.09
N GLY A 663 3.85 35.07 8.40
CA GLY A 663 2.72 35.14 7.49
C GLY A 663 2.32 36.58 7.13
N GLU A 664 1.59 36.75 6.03
CA GLU A 664 1.21 38.06 5.52
C GLU A 664 0.23 38.83 6.41
N MET A 665 -0.56 38.12 7.22
CA MET A 665 -1.60 38.70 8.08
C MET A 665 -1.16 38.68 9.54
N GLY A 666 -1.46 39.78 10.26
CA GLY A 666 -1.27 39.81 11.71
C GLY A 666 -2.26 38.93 12.45
N ILE A 667 -1.88 38.43 13.62
CA ILE A 667 -2.65 37.49 14.44
C ILE A 667 -3.01 38.17 15.77
N ASP A 668 -4.31 38.24 16.05
CA ASP A 668 -4.82 38.65 17.36
C ASP A 668 -4.73 37.47 18.32
N TYR A 669 -3.96 37.62 19.39
CA TYR A 669 -3.68 36.55 20.35
C TYR A 669 -4.27 36.87 21.73
N TYR A 670 -5.16 36.02 22.24
CA TYR A 670 -5.82 36.25 23.51
C TYR A 670 -5.26 35.35 24.63
N TYR A 671 -4.87 35.98 25.74
CA TYR A 671 -4.24 35.31 26.89
C TYR A 671 -4.87 35.70 28.23
N TYR A 672 -4.68 34.87 29.26
CA TYR A 672 -5.07 35.22 30.64
C TYR A 672 -3.89 35.92 31.33
N ASP A 673 -4.14 37.02 32.04
CA ASP A 673 -3.10 37.82 32.70
C ASP A 673 -2.48 37.09 33.92
N VAL A 674 -1.68 36.08 33.63
CA VAL A 674 -0.85 35.29 34.55
C VAL A 674 0.54 35.11 33.94
N PRO A 675 1.56 34.83 34.76
CA PRO A 675 2.90 34.56 34.25
C PRO A 675 2.88 33.49 33.16
N ASN A 676 3.70 33.69 32.13
CA ASN A 676 3.98 32.72 31.05
C ASN A 676 2.86 32.51 30.02
N GLN A 677 1.75 33.26 30.02
CA GLN A 677 0.78 33.20 28.92
C GLN A 677 0.86 34.39 27.95
N ASP A 678 1.57 35.45 28.35
CA ASP A 678 1.84 36.60 27.49
C ASP A 678 2.97 36.25 26.49
N PRO A 679 2.73 36.29 25.17
CA PRO A 679 3.77 36.01 24.18
C PRO A 679 4.83 37.13 24.13
N ASP A 680 4.51 38.35 24.56
CA ASP A 680 5.39 39.52 24.56
C ASP A 680 6.09 39.73 25.92
N GLY A 681 5.59 39.07 26.99
CA GLY A 681 6.09 39.20 28.35
C GLY A 681 7.47 38.57 28.60
N ILE A 682 8.05 37.90 27.61
CA ILE A 682 9.39 37.30 27.67
C ILE A 682 10.41 38.37 27.22
N GLU A 683 11.34 38.75 28.09
CA GLU A 683 12.24 39.93 27.96
C GLU A 683 13.14 39.99 26.69
N THR A 684 13.05 39.02 25.77
CA THR A 684 13.77 38.99 24.49
C THR A 684 12.92 39.57 23.35
N SER A 685 12.51 40.84 23.47
CA SER A 685 11.75 41.55 22.43
C SER A 685 12.63 41.90 21.22
N PHE A 686 12.63 41.03 20.21
CA PHE A 686 12.60 41.50 18.82
C PHE A 686 11.13 41.55 18.43
N GLU A 687 10.65 42.72 18.00
CA GLU A 687 9.26 42.98 17.63
C GLU A 687 8.67 41.79 16.85
N ALA A 688 7.79 41.02 17.48
CA ALA A 688 7.04 39.97 16.79
C ALA A 688 6.27 40.65 15.66
N VAL A 689 6.63 40.37 14.41
CA VAL A 689 5.97 40.97 13.26
C VAL A 689 4.54 40.42 13.24
N GLY A 690 3.56 41.30 13.48
CA GLY A 690 2.15 40.96 13.34
C GLY A 690 1.60 39.99 14.39
N ILE A 691 2.02 40.04 15.65
CA ILE A 691 1.25 39.45 16.77
C ILE A 691 0.66 40.60 17.61
N PHE A 692 -0.65 40.56 17.87
CA PHE A 692 -1.36 41.56 18.66
C PHE A 692 -1.94 40.89 19.92
N ALA A 693 -1.17 40.90 21.01
CA ALA A 693 -1.55 40.24 22.25
C ALA A 693 -2.58 41.06 23.06
N THR A 694 -3.67 40.41 23.49
CA THR A 694 -4.75 41.01 24.28
C THR A 694 -5.13 40.14 25.48
N THR A 695 -5.22 40.74 26.67
CA THR A 695 -5.62 40.04 27.90
C THR A 695 -7.14 39.85 28.01
N LEU A 696 -7.58 38.67 28.46
CA LEU A 696 -8.94 38.41 28.94
C LEU A 696 -8.97 38.20 30.45
N SER A 697 -10.09 38.55 31.08
CA SER A 697 -10.24 38.50 32.55
C SER A 697 -10.58 37.13 33.12
N VAL A 698 -10.89 36.15 32.27
CA VAL A 698 -11.33 34.80 32.67
C VAL A 698 -10.37 33.78 32.08
N ALA A 699 -9.78 32.94 32.93
CA ALA A 699 -8.94 31.83 32.49
C ALA A 699 -9.75 30.85 31.63
N ASN A 700 -9.09 30.20 30.67
CA ASN A 700 -9.75 29.20 29.84
C ASN A 700 -10.11 27.96 30.68
N PRO A 701 -11.40 27.65 30.89
CA PRO A 701 -11.81 26.51 31.70
C PRO A 701 -11.45 25.16 31.06
N ASN A 702 -11.24 25.12 29.74
CA ASN A 702 -10.93 23.91 28.99
C ASN A 702 -9.50 23.40 29.24
N CYS A 703 -8.63 24.22 29.88
CA CYS A 703 -7.30 23.78 30.27
C CYS A 703 -7.30 22.95 31.57
N ALA A 704 -8.37 23.02 32.37
CA ALA A 704 -8.47 22.33 33.67
C ALA A 704 -9.63 21.31 33.73
N GLY A 705 -10.48 21.26 32.71
CA GLY A 705 -11.69 20.44 32.65
C GLY A 705 -11.46 19.02 32.10
N PRO A 706 -12.40 18.08 32.33
CA PRO A 706 -12.33 16.77 31.70
C PRO A 706 -12.37 16.91 30.18
N GLU A 707 -11.64 16.02 29.50
CA GLU A 707 -11.61 15.81 28.05
C GLU A 707 -13.04 15.95 27.47
N PRO A 708 -13.23 16.59 26.29
CA PRO A 708 -14.37 16.25 25.45
C PRO A 708 -14.42 14.72 25.36
N CYS A 709 -15.57 14.12 25.67
CA CYS A 709 -15.82 12.68 25.66
C CYS A 709 -14.91 11.90 24.70
N ALA A 710 -14.14 10.95 25.24
CA ALA A 710 -13.32 10.05 24.42
C ALA A 710 -14.23 9.34 23.39
N PRO A 711 -14.10 9.61 22.08
CA PRO A 711 -15.00 9.08 21.09
C PRO A 711 -15.03 7.54 21.06
N PRO A 712 -16.19 6.91 20.80
CA PRO A 712 -17.47 7.56 20.51
C PRO A 712 -18.07 8.21 21.76
N CYS A 713 -18.42 9.50 21.63
CA CYS A 713 -19.07 10.27 22.68
C CYS A 713 -20.38 9.64 23.13
N ASP A 714 -20.85 9.98 24.33
CA ASP A 714 -22.14 9.46 24.78
C ASP A 714 -23.29 9.98 23.90
N GLU A 715 -24.44 9.28 23.94
CA GLU A 715 -25.57 9.63 23.07
C GLU A 715 -26.17 11.02 23.38
N GLU A 716 -26.00 11.53 24.60
CA GLU A 716 -26.54 12.82 25.04
C GLU A 716 -25.69 13.98 24.49
N GLU A 717 -24.38 13.87 24.59
CA GLU A 717 -23.40 14.82 24.04
C GLU A 717 -23.51 14.91 22.51
N LEU A 718 -23.67 13.76 21.84
CA LEU A 718 -23.89 13.75 20.39
C LEU A 718 -25.23 14.41 20.01
N ALA A 719 -26.29 14.17 20.79
CA ALA A 719 -27.59 14.80 20.55
C ALA A 719 -27.52 16.32 20.74
N GLU A 720 -26.78 16.79 21.74
CA GLU A 720 -26.51 18.21 21.96
C GLU A 720 -25.76 18.84 20.78
N ALA A 721 -24.65 18.23 20.34
CA ALA A 721 -23.88 18.71 19.19
C ALA A 721 -24.75 18.81 17.92
N LYS A 722 -25.61 17.82 17.65
CA LYS A 722 -26.55 17.85 16.51
C LYS A 722 -27.57 18.98 16.63
N ASN A 723 -28.10 19.21 17.82
CA ASN A 723 -29.07 20.28 18.07
C ASN A 723 -28.43 21.66 17.90
N ASN A 724 -27.25 21.86 18.49
CA ASN A 724 -26.47 23.09 18.37
C ASN A 724 -26.13 23.38 16.91
N PHE A 725 -25.68 22.37 16.16
CA PHE A 725 -25.40 22.50 14.73
C PHE A 725 -26.63 23.03 13.96
N HIS A 726 -27.80 22.41 14.15
CA HIS A 726 -29.01 22.83 13.41
C HIS A 726 -29.48 24.23 13.81
N GLN A 727 -29.39 24.60 15.09
CA GLN A 727 -29.75 25.93 15.57
C GLN A 727 -28.80 26.99 14.99
N ASN A 728 -27.50 26.78 15.15
CA ASN A 728 -26.47 27.67 14.62
C ASN A 728 -26.58 27.80 13.09
N LYS A 729 -26.95 26.72 12.38
CA LYS A 729 -27.08 26.73 10.91
C LYS A 729 -28.26 27.59 10.48
N ALA A 730 -29.38 27.48 11.17
CA ALA A 730 -30.56 28.30 10.88
C ALA A 730 -30.25 29.79 11.08
N THR A 731 -29.60 30.15 12.19
CA THR A 731 -29.21 31.54 12.47
C THR A 731 -28.15 32.06 11.51
N TRP A 732 -27.17 31.23 11.14
CA TRP A 732 -26.13 31.58 10.17
C TRP A 732 -26.73 31.88 8.80
N LEU A 733 -27.65 31.04 8.31
CA LEU A 733 -28.34 31.26 7.03
C LEU A 733 -29.17 32.55 7.05
N GLU A 734 -29.85 32.84 8.17
CA GLU A 734 -30.61 34.08 8.35
C GLU A 734 -29.71 35.32 8.28
N LYS A 735 -28.62 35.35 9.06
CA LYS A 735 -27.68 36.47 9.08
C LYS A 735 -26.94 36.63 7.75
N LYS A 736 -26.48 35.55 7.13
CA LYS A 736 -25.82 35.57 5.81
C LYS A 736 -26.74 36.09 4.71
N ALA A 737 -28.03 35.77 4.74
CA ALA A 737 -29.01 36.29 3.80
C ALA A 737 -29.32 37.79 4.02
N ALA A 738 -29.23 38.26 5.26
CA ALA A 738 -29.44 39.66 5.61
C ALA A 738 -28.22 40.55 5.29
N TYR A 739 -27.00 40.01 5.37
CA TYR A 739 -25.74 40.76 5.23
C TYR A 739 -25.66 41.68 3.99
N PRO A 740 -26.02 41.24 2.76
CA PRO A 740 -25.94 42.12 1.58
C PRO A 740 -26.88 43.34 1.62
N GLN A 741 -27.82 43.40 2.58
CA GLN A 741 -28.75 44.53 2.75
C GLN A 741 -28.25 45.57 3.76
N ILE A 742 -27.19 45.26 4.52
CA ILE A 742 -26.57 46.19 5.46
C ILE A 742 -25.76 47.19 4.64
N THR A 743 -25.95 48.49 4.89
CA THR A 743 -25.30 49.57 4.13
C THR A 743 -24.36 50.42 4.97
N ASP A 744 -24.44 50.28 6.28
CA ASP A 744 -23.52 50.91 7.23
C ASP A 744 -22.29 50.01 7.42
N GLU A 745 -21.10 50.61 7.38
CA GLU A 745 -19.82 49.88 7.38
C GLU A 745 -19.50 49.26 8.75
N GLU A 746 -19.88 49.93 9.84
CA GLU A 746 -19.69 49.42 11.21
C GLU A 746 -20.66 48.27 11.49
N GLU A 747 -21.92 48.40 11.06
CA GLU A 747 -22.90 47.31 11.13
C GLU A 747 -22.52 46.11 10.22
N GLN A 748 -21.86 46.35 9.09
CA GLN A 748 -21.35 45.28 8.23
C GLN A 748 -20.22 44.50 8.93
N GLU A 749 -19.27 45.20 9.55
CA GLU A 749 -18.17 44.56 10.26
C GLU A 749 -18.67 43.69 11.41
N GLU A 750 -19.63 44.19 12.20
CA GLU A 750 -20.25 43.43 13.29
C GLU A 750 -21.01 42.21 12.77
N ALA A 751 -21.79 42.37 11.71
CA ALA A 751 -22.51 41.24 11.10
C ALA A 751 -21.56 40.17 10.56
N LEU A 752 -20.41 40.54 10.00
CA LEU A 752 -19.39 39.58 9.58
C LEU A 752 -18.80 38.81 10.77
N LYS A 753 -18.53 39.47 11.90
CA LYS A 753 -18.05 38.82 13.13
C LYS A 753 -19.05 37.79 13.64
N GLU A 754 -20.33 38.14 13.72
CA GLU A 754 -21.39 37.20 14.14
C GLU A 754 -21.53 36.02 13.16
N ILE A 755 -21.46 36.28 11.85
CA ILE A 755 -21.48 35.22 10.82
C ILE A 755 -20.28 34.28 10.99
N ALA A 756 -19.09 34.83 11.26
CA ALA A 756 -17.88 34.06 11.50
C ALA A 756 -17.94 33.25 12.81
N GLY A 757 -18.50 33.82 13.88
CA GLY A 757 -18.74 33.14 15.15
C GLY A 757 -19.65 31.93 15.00
N LEU A 758 -20.82 32.12 14.40
CA LEU A 758 -21.75 31.04 14.09
C LEU A 758 -21.10 29.97 13.20
N ARG A 759 -20.30 30.39 12.21
CA ARG A 759 -19.60 29.48 11.32
C ARG A 759 -18.54 28.64 12.05
N HIS A 760 -17.78 29.23 12.95
CA HIS A 760 -16.83 28.51 13.80
C HIS A 760 -17.54 27.44 14.64
N HIS A 761 -18.66 27.78 15.28
CA HIS A 761 -19.45 26.85 16.08
C HIS A 761 -20.05 25.71 15.24
N LEU A 762 -20.54 26.01 14.02
CA LEU A 762 -20.98 24.98 13.08
C LEU A 762 -19.89 23.97 12.75
N ASN A 763 -18.68 24.46 12.46
CA ASN A 763 -17.55 23.61 12.12
C ASN A 763 -17.11 22.76 13.32
N LYS A 764 -17.17 23.31 14.54
CA LYS A 764 -16.89 22.60 15.80
C LYS A 764 -17.90 21.48 16.06
N ASP A 765 -19.20 21.78 15.94
CA ASP A 765 -20.25 20.77 16.14
C ASP A 765 -20.18 19.69 15.06
N ALA A 766 -19.94 20.07 13.79
CA ALA A 766 -19.75 19.13 12.69
C ALA A 766 -18.55 18.21 12.92
N LYS A 767 -17.41 18.75 13.35
CA LYS A 767 -16.22 17.97 13.74
C LYS A 767 -16.59 16.93 14.80
N ASN A 768 -17.26 17.32 15.87
CA ASN A 768 -17.62 16.39 16.95
C ASN A 768 -18.53 15.26 16.46
N ILE A 769 -19.52 15.60 15.62
CA ILE A 769 -20.44 14.62 15.05
C ILE A 769 -19.73 13.66 14.10
N LEU A 770 -18.90 14.18 13.18
CA LEU A 770 -18.15 13.37 12.22
C LEU A 770 -17.14 12.47 12.93
N THR A 771 -16.42 12.99 13.93
CA THR A 771 -15.49 12.20 14.73
C THR A 771 -16.20 11.10 15.50
N HIS A 772 -17.40 11.32 16.06
CA HIS A 772 -18.19 10.26 16.68
C HIS A 772 -18.45 9.11 15.69
N TYR A 773 -18.96 9.42 14.50
CA TYR A 773 -19.28 8.40 13.49
C TYR A 773 -18.04 7.69 12.95
N ARG A 774 -16.94 8.41 12.77
CA ARG A 774 -15.68 7.88 12.23
C ARG A 774 -14.88 7.07 13.25
N GLN A 775 -15.05 7.32 14.55
CA GLN A 775 -14.36 6.58 15.62
C GLN A 775 -15.17 5.38 16.15
N ASP A 776 -16.47 5.29 15.82
CA ASP A 776 -17.29 4.13 16.18
C ASP A 776 -16.94 2.90 15.33
N THR A 777 -16.15 2.00 15.92
CA THR A 777 -15.76 0.71 15.29
C THR A 777 -16.78 -0.42 15.47
N LEU A 778 -17.92 -0.18 16.15
CA LEU A 778 -18.97 -1.16 16.39
C LEU A 778 -20.17 -0.95 15.47
N SER A 779 -20.60 0.30 15.28
CA SER A 779 -21.72 0.71 14.44
C SER A 779 -21.27 1.70 13.36
N HIS A 780 -20.19 1.37 12.65
CA HIS A 780 -19.69 2.21 11.56
C HIS A 780 -20.79 2.53 10.54
N GLU A 781 -21.07 3.82 10.35
CA GLU A 781 -22.18 4.36 9.54
C GLU A 781 -21.66 5.32 8.46
N PRO A 782 -21.12 4.81 7.34
CA PRO A 782 -20.54 5.67 6.29
C PRO A 782 -21.59 6.60 5.67
N ASP A 783 -22.85 6.16 5.53
CA ASP A 783 -23.94 7.01 5.02
C ASP A 783 -24.19 8.24 5.93
N SER A 784 -24.04 8.07 7.26
CA SER A 784 -24.16 9.18 8.22
C SER A 784 -23.01 10.16 8.05
N VAL A 785 -21.77 9.68 7.86
CA VAL A 785 -20.60 10.52 7.58
C VAL A 785 -20.83 11.37 6.33
N LEU A 786 -21.23 10.75 5.21
CA LEU A 786 -21.47 11.45 3.95
C LEU A 786 -22.61 12.46 4.05
N HIS A 787 -23.67 12.13 4.79
CA HIS A 787 -24.76 13.06 5.04
C HIS A 787 -24.27 14.29 5.80
N TRP A 788 -23.54 14.09 6.89
CA TRP A 788 -23.04 15.20 7.71
C TRP A 788 -22.04 16.06 6.94
N LEU A 789 -21.15 15.48 6.13
CA LEU A 789 -20.27 16.23 5.22
C LEU A 789 -21.08 17.16 4.30
N SER A 790 -22.16 16.65 3.67
CA SER A 790 -23.03 17.46 2.81
C SER A 790 -23.76 18.60 3.54
N LEU A 791 -23.88 18.51 4.87
CA LEU A 791 -24.52 19.54 5.69
C LEU A 791 -23.54 20.62 6.15
N VAL A 792 -22.24 20.35 6.22
CA VAL A 792 -21.25 21.32 6.74
C VAL A 792 -21.14 22.53 5.82
N GLU A 793 -21.26 22.34 4.50
CA GLU A 793 -21.15 23.41 3.49
C GLU A 793 -19.83 24.20 3.64
N SER A 794 -18.69 23.51 3.83
CA SER A 794 -17.33 24.06 3.86
C SER A 794 -16.48 23.49 2.72
N TYR A 795 -15.46 24.24 2.27
CA TYR A 795 -14.58 23.77 1.20
C TYR A 795 -13.93 22.42 1.54
N PRO A 796 -13.32 22.19 2.73
CA PRO A 796 -12.76 20.87 3.02
C PRO A 796 -13.82 19.76 3.11
N ALA A 797 -15.02 20.05 3.62
CA ALA A 797 -16.07 19.03 3.71
C ALA A 797 -16.56 18.61 2.31
N ASP A 798 -16.78 19.57 1.42
CA ASP A 798 -17.21 19.29 0.04
C ASP A 798 -16.07 18.73 -0.81
N TYR A 799 -14.81 19.15 -0.57
CA TYR A 799 -13.62 18.53 -1.16
C TYR A 799 -13.53 17.06 -0.78
N ARG A 800 -13.63 16.73 0.52
CA ARG A 800 -13.65 15.34 1.02
C ARG A 800 -14.79 14.54 0.40
N LEU A 801 -15.98 15.12 0.30
CA LEU A 801 -17.13 14.48 -0.32
C LEU A 801 -16.91 14.23 -1.83
N ALA A 802 -16.36 15.20 -2.56
CA ALA A 802 -16.00 15.06 -3.97
C ALA A 802 -14.94 13.97 -4.15
N ARG A 803 -13.86 14.01 -3.37
CA ARG A 803 -12.79 13.00 -3.36
C ARG A 803 -13.33 11.60 -3.10
N HIS A 804 -14.19 11.44 -2.08
CA HIS A 804 -14.90 10.18 -1.83
C HIS A 804 -15.73 9.75 -3.05
N HIS A 805 -16.49 10.66 -3.67
CA HIS A 805 -17.27 10.32 -4.87
C HIS A 805 -16.39 9.87 -6.03
N PHE A 806 -15.22 10.49 -6.21
CA PHE A 806 -14.27 10.12 -7.24
C PHE A 806 -13.70 8.71 -7.01
N PHE A 807 -13.11 8.46 -5.85
CA PHE A 807 -12.43 7.18 -5.57
C PHE A 807 -13.40 6.00 -5.34
N THR A 808 -14.67 6.26 -5.01
CA THR A 808 -15.72 5.22 -4.97
C THR A 808 -16.45 5.00 -6.31
N GLY A 809 -15.98 5.62 -7.40
CA GLY A 809 -16.56 5.48 -8.73
C GLY A 809 -17.93 6.14 -8.93
N LYS A 810 -18.35 7.02 -8.01
CA LYS A 810 -19.60 7.80 -8.09
C LYS A 810 -19.39 9.07 -8.92
N PHE A 811 -18.87 8.93 -10.14
CA PHE A 811 -18.46 10.05 -11.00
C PHE A 811 -19.56 11.06 -11.26
N TYR A 812 -20.83 10.64 -11.42
CA TYR A 812 -21.94 11.59 -11.55
C TYR A 812 -22.10 12.51 -10.33
N SER A 813 -21.85 12.00 -9.12
CA SER A 813 -21.92 12.82 -7.90
C SER A 813 -20.72 13.76 -7.80
N PHE A 814 -19.54 13.31 -8.24
CA PHE A 814 -18.35 14.15 -8.39
C PHE A 814 -18.59 15.28 -9.41
N ASP A 815 -19.07 14.98 -10.62
CA ASP A 815 -19.32 15.93 -11.70
C ASP A 815 -20.38 17.00 -11.34
N ASN A 816 -21.28 16.70 -10.41
CA ASN A 816 -22.25 17.66 -9.90
C ASN A 816 -21.72 18.53 -8.75
N LEU A 817 -20.68 18.10 -8.05
CA LEU A 817 -20.15 18.81 -6.88
C LEU A 817 -18.88 19.60 -7.24
N TRP A 818 -17.90 18.92 -7.86
CA TRP A 818 -16.56 19.43 -8.11
C TRP A 818 -16.51 20.74 -8.92
N PRO A 819 -17.24 20.90 -10.04
CA PRO A 819 -17.19 22.13 -10.85
C PRO A 819 -17.76 23.36 -10.15
N ASN A 820 -18.55 23.18 -9.08
CA ASN A 820 -19.22 24.28 -8.38
C ASN A 820 -18.36 24.85 -7.24
N LEU A 821 -17.34 24.12 -6.77
CA LEU A 821 -16.54 24.53 -5.60
C LEU A 821 -15.88 25.90 -5.76
N PRO A 822 -15.30 26.27 -6.92
CA PRO A 822 -14.67 27.58 -7.08
C PRO A 822 -15.62 28.76 -6.87
N GLU A 823 -16.81 28.72 -7.47
CA GLU A 823 -17.81 29.78 -7.37
C GLU A 823 -18.51 29.75 -5.99
N GLN A 824 -18.81 28.57 -5.46
CA GLN A 824 -19.51 28.40 -4.19
C GLN A 824 -18.71 28.95 -3.00
N TYR A 825 -17.39 28.80 -3.03
CA TYR A 825 -16.50 29.17 -1.92
C TYR A 825 -15.61 30.38 -2.22
N GLY A 826 -15.67 30.95 -3.42
CA GLY A 826 -14.90 32.15 -3.77
C GLY A 826 -13.39 31.98 -3.59
N LEU A 827 -12.84 30.89 -4.11
CA LEU A 827 -11.44 30.52 -3.91
C LEU A 827 -10.48 31.64 -4.36
N ASP A 828 -9.48 31.94 -3.53
CA ASP A 828 -8.41 32.87 -3.89
C ASP A 828 -7.51 32.30 -4.99
N SER A 829 -6.57 33.11 -5.49
CA SER A 829 -5.70 32.70 -6.60
C SER A 829 -4.82 31.48 -6.28
N ALA A 830 -4.39 31.31 -5.04
CA ALA A 830 -3.54 30.17 -4.66
C ALA A 830 -4.37 28.88 -4.59
N ARG A 831 -5.56 28.95 -3.96
CA ARG A 831 -6.48 27.83 -3.85
C ARG A 831 -7.11 27.45 -5.18
N LEU A 832 -7.37 28.43 -6.06
CA LEU A 832 -7.84 28.16 -7.42
C LEU A 832 -6.77 27.44 -8.25
N ALA A 833 -5.49 27.80 -8.09
CA ALA A 833 -4.39 27.09 -8.75
C ALA A 833 -4.26 25.64 -8.26
N GLU A 834 -4.38 25.40 -6.95
CA GLU A 834 -4.43 24.04 -6.38
C GLU A 834 -5.65 23.24 -6.88
N TYR A 835 -6.82 23.88 -6.97
CA TYR A 835 -8.03 23.28 -7.55
C TYR A 835 -7.81 22.86 -9.01
N ASP A 836 -7.20 23.72 -9.84
CA ASP A 836 -6.88 23.42 -11.23
C ASP A 836 -5.89 22.24 -11.34
N ASP A 837 -4.86 22.20 -10.49
CA ASP A 837 -3.90 21.08 -10.46
C ASP A 837 -4.58 19.77 -10.04
N LEU A 838 -5.50 19.83 -9.05
CA LEU A 838 -6.30 18.68 -8.63
C LEU A 838 -7.22 18.19 -9.75
N ASP A 839 -7.82 19.09 -10.52
CA ASP A 839 -8.67 18.75 -11.67
C ASP A 839 -7.89 17.93 -12.70
N GLU A 840 -6.63 18.30 -12.96
CA GLU A 840 -5.74 17.55 -13.86
C GLU A 840 -5.34 16.17 -13.29
N VAL A 841 -5.11 16.07 -11.97
CA VAL A 841 -4.85 14.77 -11.32
C VAL A 841 -6.07 13.86 -11.45
N PHE A 842 -7.28 14.37 -11.18
CA PHE A 842 -8.52 13.62 -11.37
C PHE A 842 -8.75 13.25 -12.84
N ALA A 843 -8.49 14.16 -13.78
CA ALA A 843 -8.58 13.90 -15.21
C ALA A 843 -7.60 12.81 -15.67
N THR A 844 -6.40 12.75 -15.07
CA THR A 844 -5.40 11.72 -15.34
C THR A 844 -5.84 10.34 -14.86
N LEU A 845 -6.47 10.26 -13.68
CA LEU A 845 -6.91 9.00 -13.08
C LEU A 845 -8.23 8.47 -13.65
N ARG A 846 -9.14 9.38 -14.03
CA ARG A 846 -10.53 9.04 -14.37
C ARG A 846 -10.66 7.97 -15.46
N PRO A 847 -9.96 8.02 -16.61
CA PRO A 847 -10.15 7.03 -17.67
C PRO A 847 -9.92 5.59 -17.21
N TYR A 848 -8.96 5.37 -16.31
CA TYR A 848 -8.65 4.05 -15.78
C TYR A 848 -9.67 3.60 -14.73
N LEU A 849 -10.04 4.47 -13.79
CA LEU A 849 -11.00 4.15 -12.73
C LEU A 849 -12.43 3.98 -13.26
N GLU A 850 -12.85 4.82 -14.22
CA GLU A 850 -14.16 4.70 -14.89
C GLU A 850 -14.23 3.43 -15.76
N GLY A 851 -13.07 2.93 -16.23
CA GLY A 851 -12.93 1.63 -16.89
C GLY A 851 -13.00 0.41 -15.94
N GLY A 852 -13.14 0.62 -14.62
CA GLY A 852 -13.16 -0.44 -13.61
C GLY A 852 -11.78 -0.82 -13.05
N GLY A 853 -10.77 -0.01 -13.32
CA GLY A 853 -9.42 -0.18 -12.78
C GLY A 853 -9.36 0.00 -11.25
N ILE A 854 -8.31 -0.54 -10.63
CA ILE A 854 -8.10 -0.53 -9.17
C ILE A 854 -6.95 0.42 -8.83
N LEU A 855 -7.15 1.32 -7.85
CA LEU A 855 -6.23 2.43 -7.56
C LEU A 855 -4.78 2.03 -7.28
N ASN A 856 -4.53 0.83 -6.76
CA ASN A 856 -3.20 0.31 -6.44
C ASN A 856 -2.60 -0.59 -7.54
N GLN A 857 -3.16 -0.55 -8.75
CA GLN A 857 -2.71 -1.30 -9.93
C GLN A 857 -2.70 -0.43 -11.18
N LEU A 858 -2.23 0.82 -11.05
CA LEU A 858 -2.22 1.78 -12.14
C LEU A 858 -1.30 1.33 -13.29
N PRO A 859 -1.70 1.55 -14.56
CA PRO A 859 -0.84 1.33 -15.70
C PRO A 859 0.42 2.21 -15.65
N LYS A 860 1.53 1.72 -16.21
CA LYS A 860 2.81 2.44 -16.26
C LYS A 860 2.68 3.85 -16.86
N ASP A 861 1.87 4.02 -17.91
CA ASP A 861 1.64 5.33 -18.54
C ASP A 861 0.91 6.32 -17.63
N THR A 862 -0.06 5.84 -16.84
CA THR A 862 -0.75 6.64 -15.83
C THR A 862 0.22 7.04 -14.72
N ILE A 863 1.03 6.09 -14.23
CA ILE A 863 2.09 6.35 -13.24
C ILE A 863 3.05 7.43 -13.75
N ASN A 864 3.55 7.30 -14.99
CA ASN A 864 4.46 8.28 -15.59
C ASN A 864 3.85 9.68 -15.71
N SER A 865 2.56 9.76 -16.02
CA SER A 865 1.82 11.03 -16.10
C SER A 865 1.69 11.69 -14.73
N LEU A 866 1.47 10.89 -13.68
CA LEU A 866 1.37 11.35 -12.30
C LEU A 866 2.71 11.85 -11.74
N LEU A 867 3.85 11.33 -12.19
CA LEU A 867 5.18 11.78 -11.70
C LEU A 867 5.40 13.29 -11.85
N TYR A 868 4.80 13.94 -12.86
CA TYR A 868 4.87 15.39 -13.02
C TYR A 868 4.19 16.13 -11.85
N TRP A 869 3.01 15.68 -11.44
CA TRP A 869 2.24 16.29 -10.36
C TRP A 869 2.82 16.00 -8.98
N ALA A 870 3.46 14.84 -8.81
CA ALA A 870 4.07 14.44 -7.54
C ALA A 870 5.06 15.47 -6.97
N GLY A 871 5.69 16.28 -7.84
CA GLY A 871 6.63 17.34 -7.47
C GLY A 871 5.99 18.64 -6.99
N GLN A 872 4.66 18.78 -7.05
CA GLN A 872 3.97 19.97 -6.57
C GLN A 872 3.87 19.97 -5.03
N CYS A 873 3.96 21.18 -4.45
CA CYS A 873 3.89 21.42 -3.01
C CYS A 873 2.50 21.95 -2.60
N ASN A 874 1.47 21.22 -3.01
CA ASN A 874 0.06 21.49 -2.74
C ASN A 874 -0.72 20.16 -2.65
N GLU A 875 -2.03 20.23 -2.38
CA GLU A 875 -2.88 19.03 -2.25
C GLU A 875 -2.82 18.13 -3.51
N ALA A 876 -2.68 18.69 -4.71
CA ALA A 876 -2.58 17.90 -5.94
C ALA A 876 -1.33 17.02 -5.95
N GLY A 877 -0.18 17.59 -5.58
CA GLY A 877 1.06 16.84 -5.48
C GLY A 877 1.03 15.80 -4.37
N ALA A 878 0.41 16.13 -3.23
CA ALA A 878 0.25 15.20 -2.12
C ALA A 878 -0.67 14.02 -2.45
N LEU A 879 -1.87 14.29 -2.97
CA LEU A 879 -2.79 13.27 -3.44
C LEU A 879 -2.09 12.36 -4.45
N THR A 880 -1.31 12.95 -5.36
CA THR A 880 -0.52 12.20 -6.34
C THR A 880 0.54 11.31 -5.69
N ARG A 881 1.32 11.83 -4.74
CA ARG A 881 2.31 11.03 -3.98
C ARG A 881 1.63 9.90 -3.22
N ASN A 882 0.48 10.14 -2.62
CA ASN A 882 -0.31 9.12 -1.94
C ASN A 882 -0.78 8.02 -2.91
N VAL A 883 -1.26 8.39 -4.09
CA VAL A 883 -1.65 7.43 -5.14
C VAL A 883 -0.45 6.63 -5.64
N LEU A 884 0.68 7.28 -5.92
CA LEU A 884 1.92 6.60 -6.35
C LEU A 884 2.46 5.67 -5.26
N PHE A 885 2.38 6.09 -4.01
CA PHE A 885 2.74 5.30 -2.85
C PHE A 885 1.89 4.03 -2.75
N ALA A 886 0.57 4.13 -2.98
CA ALA A 886 -0.31 2.96 -3.07
C ALA A 886 0.06 2.00 -4.22
N ASN A 887 0.84 2.46 -5.21
CA ASN A 887 1.38 1.68 -6.33
C ASN A 887 2.86 1.28 -6.12
N GLY A 888 3.38 1.37 -4.89
CA GLY A 888 4.74 0.95 -4.54
C GLY A 888 5.83 1.97 -4.85
N LEU A 889 5.48 3.19 -5.26
CA LEU A 889 6.44 4.26 -5.56
C LEU A 889 6.45 5.30 -4.46
N ARG A 890 7.54 5.33 -3.69
CA ARG A 890 7.78 6.36 -2.68
C ARG A 890 8.49 7.56 -3.30
N LEU A 891 7.87 8.73 -3.22
CA LEU A 891 8.46 10.00 -3.63
C LEU A 891 8.47 10.95 -2.45
N GLU A 892 9.60 11.62 -2.26
CA GLU A 892 9.77 12.69 -1.29
C GLU A 892 10.10 13.97 -2.06
N VAL A 893 9.50 15.08 -1.63
CA VAL A 893 9.70 16.40 -2.26
C VAL A 893 10.11 17.38 -1.17
N GLU A 894 11.19 18.11 -1.41
CA GLU A 894 11.59 19.22 -0.56
C GLU A 894 10.83 20.48 -0.97
N CYS A 895 9.80 20.84 -0.20
CA CYS A 895 8.94 22.00 -0.46
C CYS A 895 9.49 23.31 0.14
N THR A 896 10.81 23.49 0.19
CA THR A 896 11.46 24.56 0.96
C THR A 896 11.72 25.87 0.19
N ALA A 897 11.09 26.09 -0.98
CA ALA A 897 11.23 27.37 -1.71
C ALA A 897 10.01 27.72 -2.59
N ALA A 898 9.70 29.02 -2.66
CA ALA A 898 8.61 29.60 -3.45
C ALA A 898 8.54 29.09 -4.91
N PRO A 899 7.33 28.92 -5.47
CA PRO A 899 7.14 28.28 -6.78
C PRO A 899 7.79 29.08 -7.93
N PRO A 900 8.33 28.42 -8.96
CA PRO A 900 8.87 29.09 -10.14
C PRO A 900 7.75 29.68 -11.02
N ALA A 901 8.07 30.78 -11.70
CA ALA A 901 7.15 31.61 -12.47
C ALA A 901 6.56 30.97 -13.74
N GLU A 902 5.27 31.28 -13.96
CA GLU A 902 4.45 31.33 -15.19
C GLU A 902 4.35 30.09 -16.13
N ARG A 903 3.12 29.55 -16.20
CA ARG A 903 2.63 28.55 -17.17
C ARG A 903 2.59 29.09 -18.62
N PRO A 904 2.93 28.28 -19.65
CA PRO A 904 2.44 28.51 -21.01
C PRO A 904 1.00 27.99 -21.14
N VAL A 905 0.06 28.91 -21.33
CA VAL A 905 -1.37 28.60 -21.55
C VAL A 905 -1.56 27.86 -22.89
N ALA A 906 -2.11 26.65 -22.87
CA ALA A 906 -2.67 25.99 -24.05
C ALA A 906 -4.19 26.23 -24.15
N PRO A 907 -4.79 26.39 -25.34
CA PRO A 907 -6.17 26.83 -25.48
C PRO A 907 -7.18 25.70 -25.25
N TYR A 908 -8.18 26.00 -24.42
CA TYR A 908 -9.44 25.31 -24.22
C TYR A 908 -10.05 24.69 -25.49
N GLY A 909 -10.32 23.39 -25.45
CA GLY A 909 -11.28 22.71 -26.31
C GLY A 909 -12.55 22.40 -25.55
N SER A 910 -13.52 23.33 -25.54
CA SER A 910 -14.89 23.04 -25.09
C SER A 910 -15.50 21.97 -26.01
N GLN A 911 -15.57 20.73 -25.53
CA GLN A 911 -16.40 19.70 -26.15
C GLN A 911 -17.77 19.73 -25.49
N THR A 912 -18.73 20.35 -26.18
CA THR A 912 -20.15 20.09 -25.97
C THR A 912 -20.45 18.65 -26.39
N VAL A 913 -20.76 17.77 -25.42
CA VAL A 913 -21.23 16.40 -25.67
C VAL A 913 -22.75 16.32 -25.40
N PRO A 914 -23.51 15.53 -26.18
CA PRO A 914 -24.96 15.66 -26.30
C PRO A 914 -25.72 15.14 -25.09
N ALA A 915 -26.91 15.70 -24.89
CA ALA A 915 -27.88 15.24 -23.91
C ALA A 915 -28.26 13.75 -24.09
N SER A 916 -28.49 13.12 -22.93
CA SER A 916 -29.28 11.92 -22.64
C SER A 916 -28.59 10.56 -22.63
N SER A 917 -28.25 10.12 -21.42
CA SER A 917 -28.86 8.91 -20.87
C SER A 917 -29.57 9.29 -19.57
N ALA A 918 -30.89 9.10 -19.52
CA ALA A 918 -31.68 9.38 -18.34
C ALA A 918 -31.14 8.53 -17.17
N ASP A 919 -30.66 9.23 -16.16
CA ASP A 919 -30.30 8.75 -14.84
C ASP A 919 -31.42 7.86 -14.28
N SER A 920 -31.07 6.65 -13.82
CA SER A 920 -32.02 5.72 -13.18
C SER A 920 -31.60 5.49 -11.72
N GLN A 921 -31.51 6.57 -10.95
CA GLN A 921 -31.36 6.49 -9.49
C GLN A 921 -32.53 5.70 -8.88
N GLY A 922 -32.25 4.62 -8.14
CA GLY A 922 -33.29 3.80 -7.49
C GLY A 922 -33.95 4.43 -6.24
N VAL A 923 -34.93 3.72 -5.66
CA VAL A 923 -35.62 4.12 -4.41
C VAL A 923 -34.64 4.04 -3.21
N ARG A 924 -34.58 5.06 -2.35
CA ARG A 924 -33.77 5.06 -1.09
C ARG A 924 -34.65 5.26 0.14
N ALA A 925 -34.22 4.80 1.32
CA ALA A 925 -34.94 4.94 2.58
C ALA A 925 -34.03 5.51 3.69
N TYR A 926 -34.40 6.61 4.34
CA TYR A 926 -33.61 7.26 5.40
C TYR A 926 -34.49 7.99 6.43
N PRO A 927 -34.04 8.21 7.68
CA PRO A 927 -32.90 7.53 8.28
C PRO A 927 -33.14 6.02 8.35
N ASN A 928 -32.08 5.23 8.25
CA ASN A 928 -32.13 3.78 8.36
C ASN A 928 -30.96 3.33 9.24
N PRO A 929 -31.18 3.14 10.55
CA PRO A 929 -32.47 2.91 11.20
C PRO A 929 -33.36 4.16 11.41
N ALA A 930 -34.69 4.00 11.33
CA ALA A 930 -35.67 5.07 11.61
C ALA A 930 -36.25 4.98 13.03
N ARG A 931 -36.32 6.10 13.77
CA ARG A 931 -36.98 6.19 15.09
C ARG A 931 -38.37 6.85 15.03
N GLU A 932 -38.50 8.04 14.41
CA GLU A 932 -39.77 8.79 14.38
C GLU A 932 -40.41 8.87 13.00
N GLN A 933 -39.60 9.08 11.96
CA GLN A 933 -40.03 9.14 10.57
C GLN A 933 -39.05 8.39 9.67
N LEU A 934 -39.59 7.74 8.66
CA LEU A 934 -38.86 7.10 7.57
C LEU A 934 -39.22 7.82 6.27
N PHE A 935 -38.24 8.38 5.59
CA PHE A 935 -38.40 9.00 4.27
C PHE A 935 -38.03 8.01 3.18
N LEU A 936 -38.89 7.87 2.18
CA LEU A 936 -38.56 7.18 0.93
C LEU A 936 -38.26 8.21 -0.15
N LYS A 937 -37.03 8.28 -0.65
CA LYS A 937 -36.68 9.06 -1.85
C LYS A 937 -36.93 8.20 -3.08
N LEU A 938 -37.69 8.74 -4.03
CA LEU A 938 -38.09 8.04 -5.25
C LEU A 938 -37.32 8.59 -6.46
N PRO A 939 -37.04 7.75 -7.49
CA PRO A 939 -36.57 8.22 -8.78
C PRO A 939 -37.51 9.27 -9.37
N GLU A 940 -36.99 10.27 -10.08
CA GLU A 940 -37.79 11.15 -10.93
C GLU A 940 -38.31 10.37 -12.17
N SER A 941 -39.33 9.54 -11.96
CA SER A 941 -40.00 8.80 -13.02
C SER A 941 -41.51 9.06 -13.00
N SER A 942 -42.11 9.30 -14.17
CA SER A 942 -43.53 9.64 -14.35
C SER A 942 -44.48 8.42 -14.26
N GLY A 943 -44.07 7.34 -13.60
CA GLY A 943 -44.83 6.08 -13.52
C GLY A 943 -45.53 5.84 -12.17
N LEU A 944 -46.71 5.20 -12.21
CA LEU A 944 -47.34 4.61 -11.02
C LEU A 944 -46.49 3.44 -10.49
N GLY A 945 -46.34 3.34 -9.18
CA GLY A 945 -45.58 2.28 -8.52
C GLY A 945 -46.21 1.78 -7.22
N LEU A 946 -45.60 0.76 -6.62
CA LEU A 946 -46.02 0.18 -5.34
C LEU A 946 -44.79 -0.21 -4.51
N ALA A 947 -44.70 0.31 -3.29
CA ALA A 947 -43.79 -0.14 -2.25
C ALA A 947 -44.49 -1.13 -1.31
N ILE A 948 -43.85 -2.26 -1.03
CA ILE A 948 -44.36 -3.32 -0.14
C ILE A 948 -43.30 -3.62 0.90
N PHE A 949 -43.66 -3.48 2.18
CA PHE A 949 -42.82 -3.81 3.31
C PHE A 949 -43.13 -5.22 3.79
N TYR A 950 -42.11 -6.03 4.02
CA TYR A 950 -42.18 -7.37 4.56
C TYR A 950 -41.46 -7.42 5.91
N ASN A 951 -41.94 -8.21 6.86
CA ASN A 951 -41.12 -8.58 8.00
C ASN A 951 -40.10 -9.66 7.64
N LEU A 952 -39.18 -10.00 8.54
CA LEU A 952 -38.18 -11.06 8.33
C LEU A 952 -38.78 -12.46 8.09
N GLN A 953 -40.05 -12.68 8.44
CA GLN A 953 -40.78 -13.93 8.14
C GLN A 953 -41.43 -13.92 6.75
N GLY A 954 -41.22 -12.86 5.94
CA GLY A 954 -41.78 -12.74 4.60
C GLY A 954 -43.25 -12.32 4.55
N ASN A 955 -43.85 -11.92 5.67
CA ASN A 955 -45.23 -11.43 5.71
C ASN A 955 -45.27 -9.95 5.32
N VAL A 956 -46.25 -9.55 4.50
CA VAL A 956 -46.47 -8.15 4.14
C VAL A 956 -47.00 -7.37 5.35
N VAL A 957 -46.30 -6.30 5.71
CA VAL A 957 -46.59 -5.43 6.86
C VAL A 957 -47.25 -4.14 6.42
N TYR A 958 -46.81 -3.56 5.29
CA TYR A 958 -47.35 -2.31 4.79
C TYR A 958 -47.28 -2.24 3.26
N ARG A 959 -48.23 -1.54 2.63
CA ARG A 959 -48.28 -1.31 1.18
C ARG A 959 -48.52 0.17 0.92
N LEU A 960 -47.69 0.74 0.08
CA LEU A 960 -47.67 2.16 -0.22
C LEU A 960 -47.73 2.35 -1.74
N PRO A 961 -48.83 2.88 -2.29
CA PRO A 961 -48.87 3.29 -3.69
C PRO A 961 -47.94 4.49 -3.91
N LEU A 962 -47.14 4.43 -4.98
CA LEU A 962 -46.22 5.48 -5.40
C LEU A 962 -46.83 6.23 -6.59
N SER A 963 -46.99 7.55 -6.48
CA SER A 963 -47.45 8.42 -7.57
C SER A 963 -46.31 9.30 -8.06
N GLY A 964 -46.17 9.47 -9.38
CA GLY A 964 -45.15 10.35 -9.96
C GLY A 964 -45.34 11.81 -9.52
N GLY A 965 -44.24 12.48 -9.14
CA GLY A 965 -44.22 13.90 -8.77
C GLY A 965 -43.84 14.21 -7.31
N LEU A 966 -43.58 13.21 -6.46
CA LEU A 966 -43.03 13.41 -5.12
C LEU A 966 -41.62 12.83 -5.04
N SER A 967 -40.62 13.67 -4.79
CA SER A 967 -39.21 13.28 -4.64
C SER A 967 -38.94 12.58 -3.31
N GLN A 968 -39.78 12.83 -2.29
CA GLN A 968 -39.68 12.23 -0.97
C GLN A 968 -41.07 11.91 -0.41
N LEU A 969 -41.22 10.76 0.25
CA LEU A 969 -42.44 10.38 0.94
C LEU A 969 -42.17 10.07 2.43
N PRO A 970 -42.70 10.86 3.37
CA PRO A 970 -42.58 10.57 4.79
C PRO A 970 -43.54 9.46 5.21
N LEU A 971 -43.03 8.50 5.98
CA LEU A 971 -43.76 7.42 6.63
C LEU A 971 -43.55 7.53 8.14
N PRO A 972 -44.60 7.76 8.94
CA PRO A 972 -44.50 7.70 10.40
C PRO A 972 -44.01 6.32 10.85
N SER A 973 -42.98 6.26 11.70
CA SER A 973 -42.43 5.00 12.21
C SER A 973 -43.48 4.17 12.98
N ALA A 974 -44.48 4.83 13.57
CA ALA A 974 -45.63 4.21 14.23
C ALA A 974 -46.45 3.25 13.33
N LEU A 975 -46.28 3.30 12.01
CA LEU A 975 -46.86 2.33 11.07
C LEU A 975 -46.20 0.94 11.15
N PHE A 976 -45.03 0.87 11.77
CA PHE A 976 -44.21 -0.33 11.90
C PHE A 976 -43.99 -0.63 13.39
N LYS A 977 -43.76 -1.91 13.70
CA LYS A 977 -43.24 -2.26 15.02
C LYS A 977 -41.72 -2.07 15.01
N PRO A 978 -41.06 -1.93 16.16
CA PRO A 978 -39.61 -2.01 16.20
C PRO A 978 -39.14 -3.35 15.61
N GLY A 979 -38.20 -3.30 14.68
CA GLY A 979 -37.68 -4.47 13.97
C GLY A 979 -37.11 -4.17 12.59
N VAL A 980 -36.64 -5.24 11.94
CA VAL A 980 -36.10 -5.19 10.58
C VAL A 980 -37.17 -5.59 9.56
N TYR A 981 -37.26 -4.81 8.49
CA TYR A 981 -38.18 -4.97 7.40
C TYR A 981 -37.43 -5.07 6.06
N LEU A 982 -38.01 -5.81 5.11
CA LEU A 982 -37.59 -5.83 3.72
C LEU A 982 -38.57 -4.97 2.91
N LEU A 983 -38.11 -3.91 2.28
CA LEU A 983 -38.89 -3.13 1.33
C LEU A 983 -38.69 -3.71 -0.07
N LYS A 984 -39.78 -4.02 -0.79
CA LYS A 984 -39.77 -4.21 -2.25
C LYS A 984 -40.59 -3.12 -2.92
N ALA A 985 -39.98 -2.33 -3.77
CA ALA A 985 -40.67 -1.29 -4.53
C ALA A 985 -40.68 -1.64 -6.02
N ARG A 986 -41.77 -1.33 -6.72
CA ARG A 986 -41.83 -1.43 -8.19
C ARG A 986 -42.38 -0.12 -8.75
N GLN A 987 -41.64 0.55 -9.63
CA GLN A 987 -42.05 1.81 -10.26
C GLN A 987 -41.53 1.86 -11.69
N GLY A 988 -42.36 2.25 -12.65
CA GLY A 988 -41.96 2.34 -14.05
C GLY A 988 -41.54 1.01 -14.71
N GLY A 989 -41.86 -0.13 -14.11
CA GLY A 989 -41.45 -1.46 -14.59
C GLY A 989 -40.27 -2.06 -13.84
N THR A 990 -39.40 -1.24 -13.25
CA THR A 990 -38.22 -1.62 -12.46
C THR A 990 -38.60 -2.02 -11.04
N ALA A 991 -37.95 -3.05 -10.50
CA ALA A 991 -38.12 -3.52 -9.13
C ALA A 991 -36.87 -3.23 -8.28
N TYR A 992 -37.07 -2.82 -7.03
CA TYR A 992 -36.04 -2.47 -6.06
C TYR A 992 -36.28 -3.22 -4.76
N GLN A 993 -35.21 -3.57 -4.03
CA GLN A 993 -35.30 -4.25 -2.74
C GLN A 993 -34.25 -3.74 -1.73
N PHE A 994 -34.69 -3.42 -0.50
CA PHE A 994 -33.82 -2.89 0.56
C PHE A 994 -34.19 -3.44 1.94
N LYS A 995 -33.26 -3.37 2.88
CA LYS A 995 -33.47 -3.69 4.31
C LYS A 995 -33.61 -2.40 5.10
N ILE A 996 -34.63 -2.30 5.94
CA ILE A 996 -34.95 -1.12 6.75
C ILE A 996 -35.06 -1.56 8.21
N ALA A 997 -34.36 -0.89 9.11
CA ALA A 997 -34.49 -1.05 10.54
C ALA A 997 -35.35 0.09 11.10
N ILE A 998 -36.29 -0.24 11.98
CA ILE A 998 -37.14 0.74 12.68
C ILE A 998 -37.02 0.42 14.17
N TYR A 999 -36.76 1.42 15.01
CA TYR A 999 -36.58 1.26 16.46
C TYR A 999 -37.75 1.83 17.26
#